data_AF-A0A813DAT5-F1
#
_entry.id   AF-A0A813DAT5-F1
#
_cell.length_a   1.000
_cell.length_b   1.000
_cell.length_c   1.000
_cell.angle_alpha   90.00
_cell.angle_beta   90.00
_cell.angle_gamma   90.00
#
_symmetry.space_group_name_H-M   'P 1'
#
loop_
_entity.id
_entity.type
_entity.pdbx_description
1 polymer ?
#
loop_
_entity_poly.entity_id
_entity_poly.type
_entity_poly.pdbx_seq_one_letter_code
_entity_poly.pdbx_strand_id
1 'polypeptide(L)'
;MGDRSQVLKNKIRGGTFAKRTAASTKLSKKVGWLNNHGGLSTEIRYSDVKDILTQSGDEEAMRILSELEQKGETIRDPTAYVITAARKSLGRADGSGGQRMGRDRPSSHREGSRKTGATSLRLTERQRPSQHSSLEFEGETEENMDAVDAMDAVDAMDEMNEMDAVDAGDAGSGVGYDGADDNEMEGVDDPEEVEKRVHFVNANSGLCQELNVDQVMVRLSGIPRKEALDVLQKLEQHAAEVRDPTGYVIAAAKKRGMKTAGAKAVASKRTGGSSEARPGVPKRVLKGPGLKTRTPGGKGLGKGRGRVGDEDQAELAEKVGQRISWLNDKAGLNGVLDFETVGMQLVQSGPKHEVMKILKQLEENAADVRDPTAYVASAARRLAEEGPVTTPGGNPKGQSKGQSKGQSRQRDAQDLTDRPLDKQLKEHISWLNKNLPLNAPLDFDGAASLLLQLKPQDAGEILRRLEESAKEVRDPTSYVCKAAQRVLAGGGAGGAGGGRTAAPPSREVPREAPREAPVTRGQPRPASVDEEKLRRRIDWLNQHVSLPTPLLYERVAQDLLNLGYHCALEVLNTLEENVTNVRDPNAYVVAGARKLGPKGGSSGSYERQSAAQSSSSRRTASRPPPPPPAPPPPPPPPSGSGAFEQKIARRIEWLNKNVCDGQRLDFDRVASSLLQLEQPQAMEVLKNFEEQAPTVRDPTGFIIAAARRSTGGGGRGSSSHQAGGRGSADRGPPVGGHPAVMEGRGPARPGTRPSSASSAGRAAIGSQPIGQVSTRGHAASRGQAVDGGPRAPRAPSRDVSASHHGDSRSSASSAGGSQGRESKVRRRIDWLNSNAGFQAPLDGDRVLPQLQRVSDQEATDILRRVEDSAGSVRDPTAYVISSIRRAVDGEKGGEKGGQRRGQGGRST
;
A
#
# COMPACT_ATOMS: atom_id res chain seq x y z
N MET A 1 -65.27 -6.71 21.39
CA MET A 1 -64.89 -8.07 20.94
C MET A 1 -65.47 -8.24 19.54
N GLY A 2 -64.72 -8.24 18.44
CA GLY A 2 -63.28 -8.04 18.28
C GLY A 2 -62.47 -9.34 18.39
N ASP A 3 -62.02 -9.84 17.23
CA ASP A 3 -60.81 -10.64 16.98
C ASP A 3 -60.77 -11.06 15.49
N ARG A 4 -59.66 -11.42 14.83
CA ARG A 4 -58.23 -11.03 14.94
C ARG A 4 -57.44 -11.38 13.64
N SER A 5 -58.11 -11.94 12.63
CA SER A 5 -57.50 -12.83 11.61
C SER A 5 -56.79 -12.14 10.43
N GLN A 6 -56.73 -10.80 10.39
CA GLN A 6 -56.12 -10.03 9.30
C GLN A 6 -54.72 -9.49 9.60
N VAL A 7 -54.24 -9.54 10.85
CA VAL A 7 -52.98 -8.86 11.25
C VAL A 7 -51.73 -9.71 11.05
N LEU A 8 -51.82 -11.05 11.06
CA LEU A 8 -50.63 -11.93 11.09
C LEU A 8 -49.99 -12.29 9.74
N LYS A 9 -50.59 -11.97 8.59
CA LYS A 9 -50.05 -12.41 7.27
C LYS A 9 -48.93 -11.55 6.67
N ASN A 10 -48.57 -10.42 7.29
CA ASN A 10 -47.58 -9.46 6.74
C ASN A 10 -46.18 -9.51 7.39
N LYS A 11 -45.87 -10.45 8.31
CA LYS A 11 -44.58 -10.45 9.05
C LYS A 11 -43.55 -11.51 8.63
N ILE A 12 -43.73 -12.19 7.50
CA ILE A 12 -42.69 -13.05 6.89
C ILE A 12 -42.60 -12.74 5.38
N ARG A 13 -41.87 -11.67 5.04
CA ARG A 13 -41.52 -11.37 3.65
C ARG A 13 -40.14 -10.72 3.57
N GLY A 14 -39.17 -11.47 3.04
CA GLY A 14 -37.87 -11.02 2.53
C GLY A 14 -37.13 -9.98 3.35
N GLY A 15 -36.24 -10.41 4.26
CA GLY A 15 -35.15 -9.56 4.72
C GLY A 15 -34.26 -9.20 3.53
N THR A 16 -34.46 -8.02 2.94
CA THR A 16 -33.70 -7.57 1.77
C THR A 16 -32.23 -7.42 2.16
N PHE A 17 -31.35 -8.15 1.47
CA PHE A 17 -29.90 -7.97 1.59
C PHE A 17 -29.56 -6.50 1.29
N ALA A 18 -29.27 -5.73 2.34
CA ALA A 18 -29.07 -4.30 2.21
C ALA A 18 -27.85 -4.06 1.31
N LYS A 19 -28.05 -3.36 0.19
CA LYS A 19 -26.94 -2.90 -0.65
C LYS A 19 -25.98 -2.14 0.27
N ARG A 20 -24.70 -2.55 0.31
CA ARG A 20 -23.63 -1.78 0.96
C ARG A 20 -23.67 -0.37 0.39
N THR A 21 -24.17 0.58 1.18
CA THR A 21 -24.31 1.98 0.79
C THR A 21 -22.93 2.61 0.71
N ALA A 22 -22.75 3.58 -0.20
CA ALA A 22 -21.48 4.29 -0.32
C ALA A 22 -21.04 4.92 1.03
N ALA A 23 -22.03 5.35 1.83
CA ALA A 23 -21.94 5.67 3.25
C ALA A 23 -21.04 4.74 4.07
N SER A 24 -21.40 3.46 4.21
CA SER A 24 -20.63 2.50 5.01
C SER A 24 -19.19 2.36 4.51
N THR A 25 -18.95 2.45 3.20
CA THR A 25 -17.61 2.43 2.62
C THR A 25 -16.79 3.70 2.95
N LYS A 26 -17.42 4.89 3.01
CA LYS A 26 -16.76 6.13 3.47
C LYS A 26 -16.40 6.03 4.95
N LEU A 27 -17.35 5.64 5.79
CA LEU A 27 -17.18 5.55 7.24
C LEU A 27 -16.09 4.53 7.61
N SER A 28 -16.12 3.34 6.98
CA SER A 28 -15.08 2.32 7.15
C SER A 28 -13.68 2.84 6.78
N LYS A 29 -13.57 3.63 5.69
CA LYS A 29 -12.29 4.23 5.27
C LYS A 29 -11.80 5.33 6.23
N LYS A 30 -12.68 6.22 6.72
CA LYS A 30 -12.26 7.26 7.69
C LYS A 30 -11.86 6.64 9.04
N VAL A 31 -12.60 5.64 9.52
CA VAL A 31 -12.23 4.88 10.74
C VAL A 31 -10.89 4.16 10.56
N GLY A 32 -10.68 3.44 9.45
CA GLY A 32 -9.40 2.79 9.17
C GLY A 32 -8.22 3.77 9.01
N TRP A 33 -8.47 4.97 8.47
CA TRP A 33 -7.44 6.02 8.42
C TRP A 33 -7.12 6.57 9.82
N LEU A 34 -8.12 6.80 10.67
CA LEU A 34 -7.96 7.29 12.04
C LEU A 34 -7.21 6.29 12.93
N ASN A 35 -7.48 4.99 12.80
CA ASN A 35 -6.71 3.96 13.52
C ASN A 35 -5.22 3.94 13.15
N ASN A 36 -4.86 4.42 11.94
CA ASN A 36 -3.49 4.40 11.44
C ASN A 36 -2.74 5.74 11.60
N HIS A 37 -3.45 6.87 11.72
CA HIS A 37 -2.84 8.23 11.71
C HIS A 37 -3.41 9.20 12.74
N GLY A 38 -4.49 8.86 13.46
CA GLY A 38 -5.28 9.79 14.26
C GLY A 38 -4.85 9.97 15.72
N GLY A 39 -3.62 9.60 16.08
CA GLY A 39 -3.09 9.74 17.45
C GLY A 39 -3.89 8.96 18.52
N LEU A 40 -4.67 7.96 18.13
CA LEU A 40 -5.65 7.33 19.01
C LEU A 40 -5.00 6.40 20.04
N SER A 41 -5.39 6.57 21.31
CA SER A 41 -4.94 5.72 22.43
C SER A 41 -5.21 4.22 22.24
N THR A 42 -6.26 3.87 21.49
CA THR A 42 -6.62 2.50 21.09
C THR A 42 -7.32 2.49 19.73
N GLU A 43 -7.23 1.38 18.98
CA GLU A 43 -7.88 1.23 17.66
C GLU A 43 -9.42 1.23 17.78
N ILE A 44 -10.11 2.03 16.95
CA ILE A 44 -11.59 2.03 16.89
C ILE A 44 -12.06 0.72 16.27
N ARG A 45 -12.93 -0.01 16.99
CA ARG A 45 -13.55 -1.22 16.46
C ARG A 45 -14.70 -0.89 15.52
N TYR A 46 -14.45 -0.94 14.21
CA TYR A 46 -15.46 -0.57 13.20
C TYR A 46 -16.76 -1.37 13.32
N SER A 47 -16.71 -2.64 13.74
CA SER A 47 -17.89 -3.47 14.05
C SER A 47 -18.85 -2.79 15.04
N ASP A 48 -18.29 -2.15 16.06
CA ASP A 48 -19.01 -1.72 17.26
C ASP A 48 -19.59 -0.31 17.05
N VAL A 49 -18.93 0.51 16.21
CA VAL A 49 -19.39 1.86 15.83
C VAL A 49 -20.22 1.91 14.54
N LYS A 50 -20.09 0.92 13.64
CA LYS A 50 -20.70 0.96 12.29
C LYS A 50 -22.20 1.21 12.32
N ASP A 51 -22.94 0.43 13.10
CA ASP A 51 -24.39 0.46 13.04
C ASP A 51 -24.97 1.73 13.69
N ILE A 52 -24.26 2.33 14.65
CA ILE A 52 -24.70 3.58 15.30
C ILE A 52 -24.29 4.82 14.51
N LEU A 53 -23.11 4.83 13.87
CA LEU A 53 -22.73 5.85 12.89
C LEU A 53 -23.64 5.82 11.64
N THR A 54 -24.07 4.63 11.21
CA THR A 54 -25.05 4.49 10.11
C THR A 54 -26.43 5.03 10.50
N GLN A 55 -26.81 4.95 11.78
CA GLN A 55 -28.06 5.53 12.30
C GLN A 55 -27.99 7.05 12.41
N SER A 56 -26.86 7.64 12.84
CA SER A 56 -26.71 9.11 12.90
C SER A 56 -26.64 9.79 11.52
N GLY A 57 -26.40 9.03 10.44
CA GLY A 57 -26.30 9.54 9.07
C GLY A 57 -24.90 10.05 8.70
N ASP A 58 -24.55 10.01 7.41
CA ASP A 58 -23.20 10.28 6.88
C ASP A 58 -22.55 11.58 7.39
N GLU A 59 -23.30 12.69 7.39
CA GLU A 59 -22.75 14.02 7.70
C GLU A 59 -22.38 14.14 9.18
N GLU A 60 -23.30 13.74 10.08
CA GLU A 60 -23.07 13.76 11.52
C GLU A 60 -22.05 12.70 11.95
N ALA A 61 -22.06 11.53 11.31
CA ALA A 61 -21.06 10.49 11.51
C ALA A 61 -19.65 10.97 11.13
N MET A 62 -19.50 11.67 10.00
CA MET A 62 -18.23 12.30 9.62
C MET A 62 -17.85 13.45 10.58
N ARG A 63 -18.82 14.25 11.05
CA ARG A 63 -18.58 15.32 12.04
C ARG A 63 -18.03 14.76 13.36
N ILE A 64 -18.61 13.65 13.85
CA ILE A 64 -18.15 12.94 15.05
C ILE A 64 -16.73 12.38 14.86
N LEU A 65 -16.45 11.77 13.70
CA LEU A 65 -15.13 11.21 13.41
C LEU A 65 -14.04 12.28 13.26
N SER A 66 -14.36 13.50 12.80
CA SER A 66 -13.42 14.62 12.78
C SER A 66 -13.36 15.42 14.09
N GLU A 67 -14.36 15.34 14.97
CA GLU A 67 -14.20 15.83 16.36
C GLU A 67 -13.29 14.88 17.17
N LEU A 68 -13.38 13.57 16.91
CA LEU A 68 -12.42 12.58 17.45
C LEU A 68 -11.00 12.83 16.94
N GLU A 69 -10.83 13.09 15.64
CA GLU A 69 -9.55 13.39 14.99
C GLU A 69 -8.80 14.56 15.67
N GLN A 70 -9.51 15.58 16.12
CA GLN A 70 -8.95 16.75 16.82
C GLN A 70 -8.62 16.49 18.29
N LYS A 71 -9.07 15.35 18.86
CA LYS A 71 -9.00 15.06 20.30
C LYS A 71 -8.36 13.70 20.60
N GLY A 72 -7.87 13.00 19.57
CA GLY A 72 -7.56 11.58 19.60
C GLY A 72 -6.62 11.14 20.73
N GLU A 73 -5.57 11.93 20.95
CA GLU A 73 -4.55 11.72 21.98
C GLU A 73 -5.13 11.87 23.40
N THR A 74 -6.09 12.78 23.60
CA THR A 74 -6.72 13.04 24.90
C THR A 74 -7.79 12.00 25.28
N ILE A 75 -8.28 11.22 24.31
CA ILE A 75 -9.43 10.33 24.48
C ILE A 75 -8.96 8.90 24.77
N ARG A 76 -9.10 8.48 26.04
CA ARG A 76 -8.71 7.15 26.55
C ARG A 76 -9.47 5.96 25.96
N ASP A 77 -10.68 6.17 25.46
CA ASP A 77 -11.44 5.18 24.68
C ASP A 77 -12.19 5.87 23.52
N PRO A 78 -11.64 5.83 22.29
CA PRO A 78 -12.25 6.46 21.12
C PRO A 78 -13.47 5.67 20.62
N THR A 79 -13.58 4.37 20.92
CA THR A 79 -14.77 3.56 20.58
C THR A 79 -15.96 4.00 21.44
N ALA A 80 -15.77 4.11 22.75
CA ALA A 80 -16.80 4.61 23.67
C ALA A 80 -17.16 6.09 23.40
N TYR A 81 -16.18 6.93 23.06
CA TYR A 81 -16.44 8.32 22.64
C TYR A 81 -17.35 8.38 21.41
N VAL A 82 -17.01 7.65 20.34
CA VAL A 82 -17.81 7.63 19.09
C VAL A 82 -19.22 7.11 19.33
N ILE A 83 -19.39 6.03 20.11
CA ILE A 83 -20.72 5.51 20.47
C ILE A 83 -21.52 6.55 21.26
N THR A 84 -20.89 7.26 22.21
CA THR A 84 -21.53 8.27 23.05
C THR A 84 -21.93 9.50 22.24
N ALA A 85 -21.06 9.99 21.36
CA ALA A 85 -21.34 11.10 20.47
C ALA A 85 -22.48 10.79 19.49
N ALA A 86 -22.49 9.59 18.88
CA ALA A 86 -23.56 9.15 17.98
C ALA A 86 -24.91 8.97 18.71
N ARG A 87 -24.92 8.49 19.96
CA ARG A 87 -26.14 8.48 20.80
C ARG A 87 -26.63 9.89 21.11
N LYS A 88 -25.72 10.82 21.39
CA LYS A 88 -26.02 12.22 21.72
C LYS A 88 -26.57 13.01 20.52
N SER A 89 -26.14 12.70 19.29
CA SER A 89 -26.70 13.31 18.08
C SER A 89 -28.07 12.74 17.72
N LEU A 90 -28.25 11.42 17.76
CA LEU A 90 -29.56 10.76 17.63
C LEU A 90 -30.60 11.32 18.61
N GLY A 91 -30.22 11.48 19.88
CA GLY A 91 -31.08 12.05 20.93
C GLY A 91 -31.42 13.54 20.77
N ARG A 92 -30.80 14.28 19.84
CA ARG A 92 -31.11 15.68 19.56
C ARG A 92 -32.17 15.88 18.48
N ALA A 93 -32.36 14.92 17.58
CA ALA A 93 -33.24 15.06 16.42
C ALA A 93 -34.74 15.16 16.77
N ASP A 94 -35.16 14.55 17.87
CA ASP A 94 -36.58 14.47 18.29
C ASP A 94 -37.02 15.63 19.20
N GLY A 95 -36.11 16.55 19.56
CA GLY A 95 -36.37 17.62 20.54
C GLY A 95 -36.82 18.96 19.96
N SER A 96 -36.53 19.26 18.68
CA SER A 96 -36.63 20.61 18.12
C SER A 96 -37.86 20.84 17.22
N GLY A 97 -39.06 20.52 17.71
CA GLY A 97 -40.34 20.82 17.04
C GLY A 97 -41.32 21.67 17.87
N GLY A 98 -41.03 21.89 19.15
CA GLY A 98 -41.98 22.48 20.12
C GLY A 98 -41.91 24.00 20.27
N GLN A 99 -42.05 24.78 19.19
CA GLN A 99 -42.26 26.24 19.31
C GLN A 99 -43.61 26.52 19.99
N ARG A 100 -43.60 26.62 21.32
CA ARG A 100 -44.73 27.16 22.09
C ARG A 100 -44.96 28.61 21.71
N MET A 101 -45.92 28.84 20.82
CA MET A 101 -46.60 30.13 20.66
C MET A 101 -46.95 30.67 22.05
N GLY A 102 -46.65 31.96 22.29
CA GLY A 102 -46.80 32.57 23.59
C GLY A 102 -48.25 32.59 24.07
N ARG A 103 -48.44 32.38 25.38
CA ARG A 103 -49.67 32.77 26.06
C ARG A 103 -49.41 33.19 27.49
N ASP A 104 -49.54 34.50 27.70
CA ASP A 104 -50.05 35.18 28.89
C ASP A 104 -49.56 34.70 30.26
N ARG A 105 -48.60 35.44 30.82
CA ARG A 105 -48.52 35.64 32.28
C ARG A 105 -49.83 36.25 32.77
N PRO A 106 -50.36 35.77 33.90
CA PRO A 106 -50.79 36.70 34.95
C PRO A 106 -50.00 36.50 36.24
N SER A 107 -49.85 37.57 37.01
CA SER A 107 -49.32 37.57 38.37
C SER A 107 -50.43 37.23 39.37
N SER A 108 -50.11 36.51 40.45
CA SER A 108 -50.61 36.82 41.81
C SER A 108 -50.01 35.88 42.87
N HIS A 109 -50.14 36.29 44.14
CA HIS A 109 -49.82 35.52 45.34
C HIS A 109 -50.54 34.15 45.40
N ARG A 110 -50.03 33.20 46.21
CA ARG A 110 -50.59 32.95 47.57
C ARG A 110 -49.79 31.90 48.37
N GLU A 111 -49.13 32.37 49.42
CA GLU A 111 -49.19 31.85 50.80
C GLU A 111 -49.96 30.53 51.07
N GLY A 112 -49.35 29.56 51.77
CA GLY A 112 -50.11 28.71 52.71
C GLY A 112 -49.74 27.23 52.89
N SER A 113 -49.43 26.88 54.14
CA SER A 113 -49.90 25.66 54.85
C SER A 113 -49.47 24.23 54.47
N ARG A 114 -48.55 23.70 55.31
CA ARG A 114 -48.78 22.62 56.32
C ARG A 114 -49.08 21.16 55.91
N LYS A 115 -48.32 20.25 56.57
CA LYS A 115 -48.70 18.89 57.07
C LYS A 115 -48.95 17.81 55.98
N THR A 116 -48.66 16.51 56.13
CA THR A 116 -48.13 15.61 57.20
C THR A 116 -47.09 14.62 56.58
N GLY A 117 -46.35 13.74 57.26
CA GLY A 117 -46.11 13.52 58.70
C GLY A 117 -45.78 12.04 59.05
N ALA A 118 -44.77 11.82 59.92
CA ALA A 118 -44.36 10.54 60.56
C ALA A 118 -43.72 9.46 59.62
N THR A 119 -42.91 8.48 60.10
CA THR A 119 -42.61 8.06 61.49
C THR A 119 -41.16 7.54 61.67
N SER A 120 -40.58 7.79 62.86
CA SER A 120 -39.45 7.15 63.61
C SER A 120 -38.59 6.02 63.00
N LEU A 121 -37.28 5.90 63.28
CA LEU A 121 -36.72 5.60 64.63
C LEU A 121 -35.24 6.02 64.87
N ARG A 122 -35.00 6.59 66.07
CA ARG A 122 -33.87 6.46 67.06
C ARG A 122 -32.40 6.33 66.55
N LEU A 123 -31.48 7.23 66.95
CA LEU A 123 -30.71 7.31 68.24
C LEU A 123 -29.75 6.12 68.45
N THR A 124 -28.45 6.26 68.79
CA THR A 124 -27.75 7.25 69.65
C THR A 124 -26.38 7.71 69.06
N GLU A 125 -25.95 8.98 69.14
CA GLU A 125 -24.99 9.58 70.12
C GLU A 125 -23.53 9.03 70.00
N ARG A 126 -22.43 9.80 69.83
CA ARG A 126 -21.96 10.99 70.58
C ARG A 126 -20.78 11.77 69.92
N GLN A 127 -20.51 13.00 70.41
CA GLN A 127 -19.23 13.76 70.45
C GLN A 127 -18.38 14.09 69.18
N ARG A 128 -18.37 15.39 68.83
CA ARG A 128 -17.21 16.19 68.33
C ARG A 128 -16.13 16.31 69.44
N PRO A 129 -14.84 16.74 69.22
CA PRO A 129 -14.32 17.77 68.27
C PRO A 129 -12.94 17.39 67.61
N SER A 130 -12.10 18.26 67.01
CA SER A 130 -12.24 19.33 65.98
C SER A 130 -10.85 19.86 65.52
N GLN A 131 -10.79 20.68 64.46
CA GLN A 131 -9.73 21.65 64.07
C GLN A 131 -8.42 21.18 63.38
N HIS A 132 -7.98 21.99 62.38
CA HIS A 132 -6.61 22.40 61.97
C HIS A 132 -5.48 21.35 61.74
N SER A 133 -4.44 21.59 60.92
CA SER A 133 -4.13 22.66 59.93
C SER A 133 -3.14 22.12 58.88
N SER A 134 -2.87 22.87 57.81
CA SER A 134 -1.67 22.70 56.97
C SER A 134 -0.39 23.10 57.70
N LEU A 135 0.76 22.56 57.29
CA LEU A 135 2.08 23.21 57.39
C LEU A 135 3.13 22.52 56.50
N GLU A 136 4.08 23.29 55.96
CA GLU A 136 5.27 22.79 55.26
C GLU A 136 6.37 22.32 56.24
N PHE A 137 7.39 21.63 55.72
CA PHE A 137 8.76 21.80 56.21
C PHE A 137 9.81 21.41 55.15
N GLU A 138 10.87 22.21 55.06
CA GLU A 138 12.10 21.96 54.27
C GLU A 138 13.21 21.45 55.22
N GLY A 139 14.48 21.43 54.81
CA GLY A 139 15.60 21.37 55.77
C GLY A 139 16.48 20.13 55.70
N GLU A 140 17.59 20.32 54.99
CA GLU A 140 18.83 19.55 54.87
C GLU A 140 19.49 19.12 56.20
N THR A 141 20.49 18.23 56.11
CA THR A 141 21.73 18.34 56.92
C THR A 141 22.89 17.56 56.29
N GLU A 142 24.09 18.12 56.41
CA GLU A 142 25.40 17.52 56.02
C GLU A 142 25.90 16.56 57.14
N GLU A 143 27.09 15.94 57.20
CA GLU A 143 28.43 16.25 56.65
C GLU A 143 29.37 15.01 56.83
N ASN A 144 30.61 15.05 56.30
CA ASN A 144 31.82 14.26 56.69
C ASN A 144 31.92 12.74 56.39
N MET A 145 33.09 12.13 56.08
CA MET A 145 34.37 12.64 55.52
C MET A 145 35.29 11.47 55.01
N ASP A 146 36.36 11.82 54.29
CA ASP A 146 37.68 11.15 54.12
C ASP A 146 37.91 9.82 53.31
N ALA A 147 38.60 10.01 52.15
CA ALA A 147 39.85 9.34 51.69
C ALA A 147 39.86 7.82 51.29
N VAL A 148 40.75 7.29 50.42
CA VAL A 148 42.06 7.71 49.84
C VAL A 148 42.30 7.23 48.38
N ASP A 149 43.13 7.98 47.64
CA ASP A 149 44.14 7.63 46.61
C ASP A 149 43.86 6.98 45.22
N ALA A 150 44.50 7.63 44.21
CA ALA A 150 45.16 7.12 42.98
C ALA A 150 44.32 6.62 41.77
N MET A 151 44.65 6.90 40.49
CA MET A 151 45.67 7.84 39.91
C MET A 151 45.38 8.15 38.42
N ASP A 152 45.89 9.30 37.94
CA ASP A 152 46.28 9.70 36.57
C ASP A 152 45.39 9.42 35.33
N ALA A 153 44.85 10.49 34.72
CA ALA A 153 45.27 10.96 33.38
C ALA A 153 44.60 12.28 32.90
N VAL A 154 45.44 13.31 32.71
CA VAL A 154 45.35 14.55 31.90
C VAL A 154 44.62 14.45 30.52
N ASP A 155 44.13 15.52 29.87
CA ASP A 155 44.17 16.98 30.16
C ASP A 155 43.04 17.81 29.47
N ALA A 156 42.91 19.07 29.89
CA ALA A 156 42.41 20.26 29.19
C ALA A 156 41.12 20.22 28.33
N MET A 157 40.06 20.91 28.79
CA MET A 157 39.76 22.28 28.32
C MET A 157 38.71 22.97 29.22
N ASP A 158 38.98 24.22 29.59
CA ASP A 158 38.20 25.06 30.51
C ASP A 158 38.34 26.53 30.08
N GLU A 159 37.23 27.22 29.82
CA GLU A 159 37.11 28.70 29.81
C GLU A 159 35.67 29.17 29.46
N MET A 160 35.32 30.40 29.88
CA MET A 160 34.12 31.19 29.52
C MET A 160 32.74 30.76 30.05
N ASN A 161 32.43 31.08 31.31
CA ASN A 161 31.09 31.55 31.68
C ASN A 161 31.10 32.39 32.98
N GLU A 162 31.31 33.71 32.90
CA GLU A 162 31.26 34.64 34.03
C GLU A 162 30.78 36.05 33.57
N MET A 163 30.28 36.86 34.51
CA MET A 163 29.77 38.25 34.37
C MET A 163 28.43 38.38 33.61
N ASP A 164 27.43 39.16 34.06
CA ASP A 164 27.36 40.04 35.26
C ASP A 164 25.93 40.11 35.83
N ALA A 165 25.79 40.48 37.11
CA ALA A 165 24.50 40.69 37.78
C ALA A 165 24.50 41.93 38.71
N VAL A 166 23.67 42.92 38.37
CA VAL A 166 23.41 44.20 39.07
C VAL A 166 22.06 44.74 38.58
N ASP A 167 21.24 45.49 39.33
CA ASP A 167 21.17 45.80 40.78
C ASP A 167 19.67 46.14 41.12
N ALA A 168 19.33 46.39 42.38
CA ALA A 168 17.96 46.32 42.91
C ALA A 168 17.11 47.63 42.92
N GLY A 169 15.82 47.47 43.23
CA GLY A 169 14.86 48.54 43.60
C GLY A 169 13.65 48.67 42.65
N ASP A 170 12.50 49.23 43.05
CA ASP A 170 11.97 49.55 44.39
C ASP A 170 10.43 49.79 44.26
N ALA A 171 9.71 49.87 45.38
CA ALA A 171 8.35 50.42 45.56
C ALA A 171 7.20 49.81 44.73
N GLY A 172 6.26 49.13 45.41
CA GLY A 172 5.01 48.64 44.83
C GLY A 172 3.82 49.61 44.97
N SER A 173 2.72 49.30 44.27
CA SER A 173 1.39 49.85 44.54
C SER A 173 0.31 48.85 44.12
N GLY A 174 -0.73 48.67 44.93
CA GLY A 174 -1.80 47.70 44.69
C GLY A 174 -3.08 48.34 44.17
N VAL A 175 -3.60 47.85 43.04
CA VAL A 175 -4.98 48.07 42.60
C VAL A 175 -5.52 46.75 42.07
N GLY A 176 -6.62 46.25 42.63
CA GLY A 176 -7.32 45.09 42.08
C GLY A 176 -8.26 45.49 40.95
N TYR A 177 -8.35 44.67 39.91
CA TYR A 177 -9.38 44.78 38.86
C TYR A 177 -9.99 43.40 38.57
N ASP A 178 -11.30 43.30 38.80
CA ASP A 178 -12.11 42.15 38.38
C ASP A 178 -12.49 42.27 36.90
N GLY A 179 -11.94 41.37 36.08
CA GLY A 179 -12.62 40.79 34.91
C GLY A 179 -12.67 41.57 33.58
N ALA A 180 -12.91 40.76 32.54
CA ALA A 180 -13.16 41.07 31.12
C ALA A 180 -11.95 41.19 30.18
N ASP A 181 -12.19 40.68 28.96
CA ASP A 181 -11.41 40.80 27.72
C ASP A 181 -9.97 40.26 27.68
N ASP A 182 -9.84 38.94 27.82
CA ASP A 182 -8.76 38.12 27.23
C ASP A 182 -8.77 38.16 25.67
N ASN A 183 -8.89 39.34 25.07
CA ASN A 183 -8.78 39.51 23.62
C ASN A 183 -7.29 39.66 23.25
N GLU A 184 -6.58 38.52 23.39
CA GLU A 184 -5.20 38.26 23.02
C GLU A 184 -4.77 39.11 21.80
N MET A 185 -3.79 40.00 21.97
CA MET A 185 -3.30 40.82 20.86
C MET A 185 -2.77 39.89 19.76
N GLU A 186 -3.37 39.93 18.57
CA GLU A 186 -2.78 39.31 17.38
C GLU A 186 -1.40 39.94 17.17
N GLY A 187 -0.36 39.22 17.59
CA GLY A 187 0.99 39.73 17.66
C GLY A 187 1.45 40.22 16.28
N VAL A 188 2.01 41.42 16.24
CA VAL A 188 2.54 42.06 15.03
C VAL A 188 3.32 41.04 14.20
N ASP A 189 3.02 40.92 12.91
CA ASP A 189 3.71 40.03 11.96
C ASP A 189 5.17 40.51 11.78
N ASP A 190 6.03 40.18 12.76
CA ASP A 190 7.47 40.43 12.70
C ASP A 190 8.10 39.58 11.58
N PRO A 191 8.61 40.20 10.50
CA PRO A 191 9.24 39.47 9.40
C PRO A 191 10.59 38.86 9.83
N GLU A 192 11.27 39.43 10.84
CA GLU A 192 12.60 38.95 11.25
C GLU A 192 12.53 37.52 11.80
N GLU A 193 11.43 37.11 12.44
CA GLU A 193 11.31 35.74 12.96
C GLU A 193 11.27 34.70 11.83
N VAL A 194 10.62 35.02 10.71
CA VAL A 194 10.61 34.16 9.52
C VAL A 194 12.01 34.08 8.92
N GLU A 195 12.73 35.20 8.84
CA GLU A 195 14.11 35.27 8.35
C GLU A 195 15.08 34.46 9.24
N LYS A 196 15.01 34.66 10.56
CA LYS A 196 15.75 33.89 11.58
C LYS A 196 15.46 32.39 11.45
N ARG A 197 14.22 31.98 11.12
CA ARG A 197 13.89 30.57 10.86
C ARG A 197 14.44 30.04 9.53
N VAL A 198 14.48 30.84 8.45
CA VAL A 198 15.15 30.45 7.19
C VAL A 198 16.65 30.22 7.43
N HIS A 199 17.33 31.11 8.14
CA HIS A 199 18.75 30.93 8.51
C HIS A 199 18.97 29.69 9.40
N PHE A 200 18.09 29.45 10.39
CA PHE A 200 18.15 28.23 11.21
C PHE A 200 18.04 26.96 10.35
N VAL A 201 17.10 26.92 9.40
CA VAL A 201 16.87 25.76 8.54
C VAL A 201 18.06 25.50 7.60
N ASN A 202 18.70 26.55 7.07
CA ASN A 202 19.94 26.41 6.30
C ASN A 202 21.08 25.82 7.14
N ALA A 203 21.25 26.28 8.39
CA ALA A 203 22.34 25.84 9.26
C ALA A 203 22.15 24.42 9.83
N ASN A 204 20.91 23.99 10.10
CA ASN A 204 20.64 22.80 10.93
C ASN A 204 19.92 21.65 10.22
N SER A 205 19.15 21.89 9.15
CA SER A 205 18.24 20.87 8.62
C SER A 205 18.87 19.86 7.66
N GLY A 206 20.15 19.99 7.28
CA GLY A 206 20.82 19.04 6.39
C GLY A 206 20.26 18.99 4.96
N LEU A 207 19.85 20.15 4.44
CA LEU A 207 19.28 20.30 3.09
C LEU A 207 20.28 19.87 1.99
N CYS A 208 19.77 19.35 0.87
CA CYS A 208 20.58 19.09 -0.33
C CYS A 208 21.19 20.35 -0.97
N GLN A 209 20.66 21.53 -0.64
CA GLN A 209 21.15 22.85 -1.07
C GLN A 209 20.67 23.91 -0.05
N GLU A 210 21.43 24.97 0.20
CA GLU A 210 20.95 26.09 1.01
C GLU A 210 19.75 26.81 0.36
N LEU A 211 18.81 27.29 1.18
CA LEU A 211 17.73 28.17 0.74
C LEU A 211 18.29 29.52 0.31
N ASN A 212 17.90 29.97 -0.89
CA ASN A 212 18.12 31.34 -1.30
C ASN A 212 17.16 32.27 -0.52
N VAL A 213 17.69 32.94 0.51
CA VAL A 213 16.92 33.75 1.47
C VAL A 213 16.07 34.80 0.75
N ASP A 214 16.62 35.56 -0.19
CA ASP A 214 15.90 36.60 -0.95
C ASP A 214 14.66 36.05 -1.66
N GLN A 215 14.82 34.98 -2.45
CA GLN A 215 13.73 34.38 -3.21
C GLN A 215 12.67 33.73 -2.31
N VAL A 216 13.08 33.21 -1.15
CA VAL A 216 12.18 32.62 -0.16
C VAL A 216 11.39 33.69 0.59
N MET A 217 12.05 34.74 1.10
CA MET A 217 11.42 35.82 1.86
C MET A 217 10.42 36.62 1.02
N VAL A 218 10.70 36.87 -0.26
CA VAL A 218 9.75 37.47 -1.23
C VAL A 218 8.49 36.61 -1.47
N ARG A 219 8.48 35.34 -1.06
CA ARG A 219 7.29 34.46 -1.13
C ARG A 219 6.64 34.21 0.22
N LEU A 220 7.42 34.10 1.30
CA LEU A 220 6.91 33.91 2.65
C LEU A 220 6.21 35.17 3.21
N SER A 221 6.70 36.37 2.88
CA SER A 221 6.02 37.64 3.18
C SER A 221 4.64 37.80 2.51
N GLY A 222 4.32 36.96 1.52
CA GLY A 222 3.00 36.92 0.87
C GLY A 222 1.95 36.07 1.60
N ILE A 223 2.29 35.46 2.73
CA ILE A 223 1.39 34.60 3.54
C ILE A 223 1.52 34.93 5.04
N PRO A 224 0.52 34.61 5.89
CA PRO A 224 0.60 34.90 7.33
C PRO A 224 1.79 34.20 7.99
N ARG A 225 2.46 34.83 8.97
CA ARG A 225 3.65 34.28 9.66
C ARG A 225 3.49 32.82 10.09
N LYS A 226 2.33 32.47 10.66
CA LYS A 226 2.01 31.08 11.07
C LYS A 226 1.96 30.07 9.90
N GLU A 227 1.56 30.49 8.70
CA GLU A 227 1.63 29.63 7.50
C GLU A 227 3.04 29.58 6.91
N ALA A 228 3.85 30.64 7.05
CA ALA A 228 5.25 30.64 6.63
C ALA A 228 6.09 29.66 7.47
N LEU A 229 5.94 29.69 8.79
CA LEU A 229 6.63 28.78 9.71
C LEU A 229 6.19 27.31 9.49
N ASP A 230 4.89 27.06 9.22
CA ASP A 230 4.37 25.74 8.85
C ASP A 230 4.99 25.17 7.55
N VAL A 231 5.33 26.04 6.59
CA VAL A 231 6.03 25.65 5.35
C VAL A 231 7.50 25.33 5.62
N LEU A 232 8.19 26.12 6.44
CA LEU A 232 9.59 25.86 6.81
C LEU A 232 9.75 24.60 7.66
N GLN A 233 8.87 24.37 8.63
CA GLN A 233 8.87 23.15 9.45
C GLN A 233 8.62 21.88 8.62
N LYS A 234 7.80 21.97 7.55
CA LYS A 234 7.58 20.85 6.62
C LYS A 234 8.75 20.62 5.66
N LEU A 235 9.51 21.66 5.33
CA LEU A 235 10.78 21.45 4.62
C LEU A 235 11.77 20.73 5.52
N GLU A 236 11.95 21.19 6.76
CA GLU A 236 12.82 20.61 7.77
C GLU A 236 12.55 19.11 8.00
N GLN A 237 11.27 18.72 8.11
CA GLN A 237 10.84 17.31 8.23
C GLN A 237 11.17 16.43 7.00
N HIS A 238 11.40 17.03 5.83
CA HIS A 238 11.67 16.33 4.56
C HIS A 238 13.01 16.75 3.93
N ALA A 239 13.92 17.36 4.70
CA ALA A 239 15.09 18.05 4.19
C ALA A 239 16.04 17.18 3.34
N ALA A 240 16.18 15.90 3.71
CA ALA A 240 16.98 14.92 2.98
C ALA A 240 16.29 14.35 1.71
N GLU A 241 14.97 14.52 1.57
CA GLU A 241 14.21 14.08 0.39
C GLU A 241 14.07 15.18 -0.68
N VAL A 242 14.14 16.46 -0.26
CA VAL A 242 13.85 17.62 -1.11
C VAL A 242 15.12 18.12 -1.82
N ARG A 243 15.28 17.69 -3.07
CA ARG A 243 16.40 18.08 -3.96
C ARG A 243 16.51 19.58 -4.27
N ASP A 244 15.38 20.28 -4.35
CA ASP A 244 15.33 21.74 -4.52
C ASP A 244 14.48 22.34 -3.39
N PRO A 245 15.11 22.72 -2.27
CA PRO A 245 14.40 23.25 -1.12
C PRO A 245 13.90 24.68 -1.33
N THR A 246 14.59 25.47 -2.17
CA THR A 246 14.15 26.82 -2.55
C THR A 246 12.86 26.73 -3.36
N GLY A 247 12.83 25.89 -4.41
CA GLY A 247 11.64 25.63 -5.22
C GLY A 247 10.48 25.04 -4.41
N TYR A 248 10.75 24.15 -3.45
CA TYR A 248 9.75 23.60 -2.53
C TYR A 248 9.05 24.71 -1.73
N VAL A 249 9.81 25.58 -1.07
CA VAL A 249 9.25 26.66 -0.24
C VAL A 249 8.48 27.67 -1.10
N ILE A 250 9.01 28.05 -2.27
CA ILE A 250 8.33 28.93 -3.22
C ILE A 250 6.99 28.33 -3.69
N ALA A 251 6.96 27.04 -4.02
CA ALA A 251 5.74 26.35 -4.45
C ALA A 251 4.71 26.20 -3.32
N ALA A 252 5.16 25.86 -2.11
CA ALA A 252 4.32 25.73 -0.92
C ALA A 252 3.71 27.08 -0.50
N ALA A 253 4.52 28.15 -0.46
CA ALA A 253 4.07 29.51 -0.16
C ALA A 253 3.04 30.02 -1.19
N LYS A 254 3.30 29.82 -2.49
CA LYS A 254 2.33 30.13 -3.56
C LYS A 254 1.00 29.39 -3.36
N LYS A 255 1.05 28.10 -2.99
CA LYS A 255 -0.12 27.24 -2.73
C LYS A 255 -0.90 27.66 -1.47
N ARG A 256 -0.25 28.28 -0.49
CA ARG A 256 -0.89 28.93 0.68
C ARG A 256 -1.55 30.25 0.27
N GLY A 257 -0.82 31.17 -0.36
CA GLY A 257 -1.30 32.50 -0.75
C GLY A 257 -2.51 32.49 -1.70
N MET A 258 -2.62 31.50 -2.60
CA MET A 258 -3.80 31.35 -3.45
C MET A 258 -5.09 31.05 -2.66
N LYS A 259 -5.00 30.42 -1.48
CA LYS A 259 -6.17 30.16 -0.62
C LYS A 259 -6.60 31.40 0.15
N THR A 260 -5.66 32.14 0.73
CA THR A 260 -5.95 33.35 1.51
C THR A 260 -6.49 34.48 0.61
N ALA A 261 -5.97 34.61 -0.61
CA ALA A 261 -6.53 35.51 -1.63
C ALA A 261 -7.99 35.15 -1.99
N GLY A 262 -8.28 33.86 -2.22
CA GLY A 262 -9.64 33.37 -2.48
C GLY A 262 -10.62 33.67 -1.34
N ALA A 263 -10.17 33.51 -0.08
CA ALA A 263 -10.99 33.82 1.09
C ALA A 263 -11.32 35.32 1.20
N LYS A 264 -10.33 36.22 1.04
CA LYS A 264 -10.57 37.68 1.06
C LYS A 264 -11.49 38.14 -0.07
N ALA A 265 -11.38 37.55 -1.27
CA ALA A 265 -12.26 37.85 -2.40
C ALA A 265 -13.75 37.49 -2.15
N VAL A 266 -14.02 36.44 -1.37
CA VAL A 266 -15.40 36.07 -0.99
C VAL A 266 -15.93 36.98 0.14
N ALA A 267 -15.10 37.34 1.12
CA ALA A 267 -15.47 38.22 2.22
C ALA A 267 -15.88 39.63 1.75
N SER A 268 -15.08 40.23 0.85
CA SER A 268 -15.27 41.61 0.35
C SER A 268 -16.61 41.82 -0.38
N LYS A 269 -17.30 40.75 -0.80
CA LYS A 269 -18.58 40.82 -1.54
C LYS A 269 -19.83 40.84 -0.66
N ARG A 270 -19.69 41.04 0.66
CA ARG A 270 -20.81 40.98 1.64
C ARG A 270 -21.04 42.25 2.48
N THR A 271 -20.19 43.27 2.38
CA THR A 271 -20.28 44.50 3.18
C THR A 271 -20.35 45.74 2.27
N GLY A 272 -21.56 46.21 1.99
CA GLY A 272 -21.81 47.41 1.17
C GLY A 272 -23.28 47.75 1.08
N GLY A 273 -23.84 48.40 2.11
CA GLY A 273 -25.29 48.56 2.23
C GLY A 273 -25.81 49.42 3.39
N SER A 274 -25.24 50.61 3.61
CA SER A 274 -25.86 51.75 4.33
C SER A 274 -25.23 53.02 3.75
N SER A 275 -25.93 53.98 3.13
CA SER A 275 -27.11 54.77 3.53
C SER A 275 -26.74 56.03 4.32
N GLU A 276 -26.62 57.15 3.60
CA GLU A 276 -26.75 58.50 4.17
C GLU A 276 -27.79 59.29 3.35
N ALA A 277 -28.34 60.38 3.91
CA ALA A 277 -29.74 60.74 3.68
C ALA A 277 -30.02 62.23 3.45
N ARG A 278 -31.32 62.52 3.21
CA ARG A 278 -32.02 63.84 3.14
C ARG A 278 -32.19 64.43 1.71
N PRO A 279 -33.15 65.34 1.49
CA PRO A 279 -34.57 65.21 1.91
C PRO A 279 -35.57 65.74 0.84
N GLY A 280 -36.89 65.49 1.00
CA GLY A 280 -37.89 66.45 0.52
C GLY A 280 -39.28 65.95 0.07
N VAL A 281 -40.28 66.16 0.94
CA VAL A 281 -41.65 66.63 0.62
C VAL A 281 -42.59 65.65 -0.18
N PRO A 282 -43.93 65.63 0.07
CA PRO A 282 -44.66 64.35 0.00
C PRO A 282 -45.83 64.25 -1.00
N LYS A 283 -46.23 62.98 -1.23
CA LYS A 283 -47.59 62.46 -1.47
C LYS A 283 -48.64 63.39 -2.11
N ARG A 284 -49.20 62.96 -3.25
CA ARG A 284 -50.64 63.10 -3.51
C ARG A 284 -51.26 61.85 -4.13
N VAL A 285 -52.46 61.54 -3.66
CA VAL A 285 -53.37 60.50 -4.16
C VAL A 285 -54.22 61.10 -5.28
N LEU A 286 -54.59 60.33 -6.32
CA LEU A 286 -55.94 60.41 -6.91
C LEU A 286 -56.28 59.21 -7.83
N LYS A 287 -57.58 58.91 -7.89
CA LYS A 287 -58.22 57.88 -8.73
C LYS A 287 -58.29 58.33 -10.21
N GLY A 288 -58.31 57.37 -11.15
CA GLY A 288 -58.70 57.60 -12.55
C GLY A 288 -58.78 56.29 -13.34
N PRO A 289 -59.90 55.91 -14.00
CA PRO A 289 -60.06 54.56 -14.53
C PRO A 289 -60.09 54.43 -16.07
N GLY A 290 -59.37 53.43 -16.57
CA GLY A 290 -59.83 52.54 -17.64
C GLY A 290 -59.61 52.94 -19.11
N LEU A 291 -59.21 51.94 -19.90
CA LEU A 291 -59.83 51.64 -21.19
C LEU A 291 -59.55 50.18 -21.58
N LYS A 292 -60.40 49.60 -22.43
CA LYS A 292 -60.36 48.19 -22.85
C LYS A 292 -59.90 48.08 -24.29
N THR A 293 -58.93 47.22 -24.58
CA THR A 293 -58.73 46.62 -25.91
C THR A 293 -58.56 45.10 -25.77
N ARG A 294 -58.85 44.35 -26.84
CA ARG A 294 -58.87 42.88 -26.84
C ARG A 294 -57.68 42.31 -27.64
N THR A 295 -57.36 41.07 -27.31
CA THR A 295 -56.56 40.03 -27.99
C THR A 295 -56.44 40.12 -29.53
N PRO A 296 -55.41 39.52 -30.19
CA PRO A 296 -54.77 38.24 -29.79
C PRO A 296 -53.24 38.03 -30.00
N GLY A 297 -52.70 37.01 -29.32
CA GLY A 297 -51.93 35.95 -29.99
C GLY A 297 -50.45 36.15 -30.36
N GLY A 298 -49.56 36.40 -29.39
CA GLY A 298 -48.10 36.24 -29.56
C GLY A 298 -47.59 34.89 -29.04
N LYS A 299 -46.76 34.16 -29.81
CA LYS A 299 -46.19 32.86 -29.40
C LYS A 299 -45.06 33.05 -28.37
N GLY A 300 -45.02 32.19 -27.35
CA GLY A 300 -44.04 32.30 -26.27
C GLY A 300 -42.60 32.00 -26.70
N LEU A 301 -41.69 32.93 -26.43
CA LEU A 301 -40.24 32.70 -26.54
C LEU A 301 -39.77 31.71 -25.46
N GLY A 302 -39.00 30.71 -25.87
CA GLY A 302 -38.49 29.68 -24.97
C GLY A 302 -37.46 30.24 -23.99
N LYS A 303 -37.57 29.90 -22.70
CA LYS A 303 -36.51 30.16 -21.72
C LYS A 303 -35.27 29.37 -22.12
N GLY A 304 -34.16 30.07 -22.39
CA GLY A 304 -32.88 29.44 -22.71
C GLY A 304 -32.42 28.53 -21.58
N ARG A 305 -31.85 27.36 -21.92
CA ARG A 305 -31.14 26.53 -20.95
C ARG A 305 -29.84 27.26 -20.58
N GLY A 306 -29.56 27.37 -19.28
CA GLY A 306 -28.33 28.02 -18.81
C GLY A 306 -27.08 27.23 -19.20
N ARG A 307 -25.93 27.91 -19.19
CA ARG A 307 -24.62 27.25 -19.24
C ARG A 307 -24.50 26.31 -18.03
N VAL A 308 -24.17 25.06 -18.29
CA VAL A 308 -23.75 24.06 -17.28
C VAL A 308 -22.55 23.35 -17.89
N GLY A 309 -21.38 24.01 -17.83
CA GLY A 309 -20.17 23.55 -18.51
C GLY A 309 -18.88 24.22 -18.06
N ASP A 310 -18.89 25.54 -17.82
CA ASP A 310 -17.68 26.30 -17.46
C ASP A 310 -17.06 25.82 -16.13
N GLU A 311 -17.88 25.48 -15.14
CA GLU A 311 -17.45 25.05 -13.80
C GLU A 311 -16.89 23.62 -13.79
N ASP A 312 -17.51 22.69 -14.53
CA ASP A 312 -17.00 21.33 -14.73
C ASP A 312 -15.67 21.31 -15.50
N GLN A 313 -15.46 22.25 -16.44
CA GLN A 313 -14.19 22.39 -17.16
C GLN A 313 -13.07 22.94 -16.27
N ALA A 314 -13.36 23.88 -15.37
CA ALA A 314 -12.38 24.36 -14.38
C ALA A 314 -11.95 23.23 -13.42
N GLU A 315 -12.90 22.44 -12.92
CA GLU A 315 -12.62 21.29 -12.03
C GLU A 315 -11.83 20.17 -12.75
N LEU A 316 -12.07 19.99 -14.06
CA LEU A 316 -11.28 19.11 -14.92
C LEU A 316 -9.86 19.63 -15.12
N ALA A 317 -9.68 20.91 -15.42
CA ALA A 317 -8.38 21.53 -15.64
C ALA A 317 -7.46 21.41 -14.42
N GLU A 318 -7.98 21.70 -13.21
CA GLU A 318 -7.22 21.54 -11.97
C GLU A 318 -6.75 20.08 -11.79
N LYS A 319 -7.63 19.11 -12.03
CA LYS A 319 -7.32 17.68 -11.81
C LYS A 319 -6.40 17.11 -12.88
N VAL A 320 -6.47 17.60 -14.11
CA VAL A 320 -5.48 17.30 -15.17
C VAL A 320 -4.11 17.85 -14.77
N GLY A 321 -4.03 19.08 -14.26
CA GLY A 321 -2.77 19.67 -13.77
C GLY A 321 -2.17 18.91 -12.59
N GLN A 322 -2.99 18.56 -11.60
CA GLN A 322 -2.56 17.74 -10.46
C GLN A 322 -2.04 16.36 -10.90
N ARG A 323 -2.70 15.70 -11.87
CA ARG A 323 -2.25 14.40 -12.37
C ARG A 323 -0.98 14.52 -13.24
N ILE A 324 -0.86 15.55 -14.06
CA ILE A 324 0.33 15.83 -14.86
C ILE A 324 1.57 16.09 -13.97
N SER A 325 1.44 16.91 -12.93
CA SER A 325 2.51 17.10 -11.93
C SER A 325 2.97 15.77 -11.35
N TRP A 326 2.03 14.96 -10.83
CA TRP A 326 2.35 13.67 -10.25
C TRP A 326 3.04 12.70 -11.23
N LEU A 327 2.67 12.72 -12.51
CA LEU A 327 3.31 11.88 -13.53
C LEU A 327 4.76 12.33 -13.78
N ASN A 328 5.03 13.64 -13.82
CA ASN A 328 6.39 14.18 -13.90
C ASN A 328 7.22 13.77 -12.67
N ASP A 329 6.62 13.84 -11.48
CA ASP A 329 7.30 13.58 -10.20
C ASP A 329 7.56 12.09 -9.91
N LYS A 330 6.69 11.18 -10.40
CA LYS A 330 6.63 9.78 -9.94
C LYS A 330 6.55 8.70 -11.03
N ALA A 331 6.16 9.01 -12.27
CA ALA A 331 6.00 7.98 -13.31
C ALA A 331 7.27 7.68 -14.12
N GLY A 332 8.36 8.43 -13.92
CA GLY A 332 9.63 8.18 -14.60
C GLY A 332 9.61 8.45 -16.11
N LEU A 333 8.80 9.43 -16.54
CA LEU A 333 8.65 9.80 -17.94
C LEU A 333 9.98 10.22 -18.60
N ASN A 334 10.15 9.87 -19.88
CA ASN A 334 11.32 10.27 -20.69
C ASN A 334 11.44 11.80 -20.95
N GLY A 335 10.47 12.60 -20.50
CA GLY A 335 10.45 14.05 -20.58
C GLY A 335 9.34 14.64 -19.69
N VAL A 336 9.45 15.92 -19.36
CA VAL A 336 8.44 16.63 -18.55
C VAL A 336 7.22 16.96 -19.42
N LEU A 337 6.04 16.55 -18.97
CA LEU A 337 4.77 17.04 -19.50
C LEU A 337 4.54 18.49 -19.06
N ASP A 338 4.49 19.40 -20.02
CA ASP A 338 4.01 20.76 -19.77
C ASP A 338 2.46 20.82 -19.79
N PHE A 339 1.88 21.34 -18.71
CA PHE A 339 0.44 21.54 -18.59
C PHE A 339 -0.10 22.60 -19.56
N GLU A 340 0.67 23.64 -19.91
CA GLU A 340 0.20 24.68 -20.84
C GLU A 340 0.04 24.09 -22.26
N THR A 341 1.03 23.32 -22.71
CA THR A 341 1.03 22.63 -24.01
C THR A 341 -0.06 21.55 -24.12
N VAL A 342 -0.17 20.61 -23.17
CA VAL A 342 -1.10 19.46 -23.29
C VAL A 342 -2.30 19.45 -22.36
N GLY A 343 -2.24 20.13 -21.22
CA GLY A 343 -3.36 20.20 -20.28
C GLY A 343 -4.58 20.91 -20.89
N MET A 344 -4.35 22.03 -21.56
CA MET A 344 -5.36 22.74 -22.37
C MET A 344 -6.01 21.84 -23.43
N GLN A 345 -5.21 21.09 -24.19
CA GLN A 345 -5.71 20.17 -25.22
C GLN A 345 -6.55 19.04 -24.62
N LEU A 346 -6.09 18.45 -23.51
CA LEU A 346 -6.82 17.40 -22.78
C LEU A 346 -8.19 17.90 -22.28
N VAL A 347 -8.24 19.07 -21.61
CA VAL A 347 -9.49 19.64 -21.06
C VAL A 347 -10.54 19.91 -22.15
N GLN A 348 -10.08 20.30 -23.34
CA GLN A 348 -10.95 20.55 -24.50
C GLN A 348 -11.33 19.26 -25.25
N SER A 349 -10.50 18.22 -25.20
CA SER A 349 -10.64 17.02 -26.04
C SER A 349 -11.83 16.12 -25.72
N GLY A 350 -12.33 16.09 -24.48
CA GLY A 350 -13.41 15.18 -24.14
C GLY A 350 -13.76 15.08 -22.65
N PRO A 351 -14.63 14.13 -22.28
CA PRO A 351 -15.09 13.99 -20.91
C PRO A 351 -13.98 13.50 -19.98
N LYS A 352 -13.98 14.05 -18.76
CA LYS A 352 -13.05 13.79 -17.64
C LYS A 352 -12.57 12.34 -17.43
N HIS A 353 -13.40 11.33 -17.73
CA HIS A 353 -12.99 9.92 -17.57
C HIS A 353 -12.05 9.44 -18.68
N GLU A 354 -12.28 9.84 -19.93
CA GLU A 354 -11.39 9.52 -21.06
C GLU A 354 -10.07 10.29 -20.97
N VAL A 355 -10.13 11.55 -20.55
CA VAL A 355 -8.94 12.36 -20.25
C VAL A 355 -8.05 11.71 -19.17
N MET A 356 -8.65 11.23 -18.09
CA MET A 356 -7.91 10.52 -17.03
C MET A 356 -7.39 9.14 -17.46
N LYS A 357 -8.09 8.47 -18.38
CA LYS A 357 -7.70 7.19 -18.99
C LYS A 357 -6.48 7.37 -19.91
N ILE A 358 -6.40 8.45 -20.68
CA ILE A 358 -5.20 8.81 -21.47
C ILE A 358 -3.99 9.00 -20.54
N LEU A 359 -4.15 9.76 -19.45
CA LEU A 359 -3.07 9.98 -18.47
C LEU A 359 -2.64 8.69 -17.76
N LYS A 360 -3.57 7.76 -17.49
CA LYS A 360 -3.26 6.43 -16.94
C LYS A 360 -2.60 5.49 -17.95
N GLN A 361 -2.95 5.58 -19.23
CA GLN A 361 -2.24 4.83 -20.27
C GLN A 361 -0.80 5.31 -20.45
N LEU A 362 -0.54 6.61 -20.30
CA LEU A 362 0.84 7.12 -20.29
C LEU A 362 1.62 6.61 -19.07
N GLU A 363 1.03 6.63 -17.87
CA GLU A 363 1.62 6.06 -16.65
C GLU A 363 2.03 4.58 -16.84
N GLU A 364 1.14 3.76 -17.42
CA GLU A 364 1.37 2.34 -17.69
C GLU A 364 2.42 2.07 -18.77
N ASN A 365 2.72 3.04 -19.64
CA ASN A 365 3.70 2.92 -20.73
C ASN A 365 4.86 3.94 -20.59
N ALA A 366 5.09 4.48 -19.39
CA ALA A 366 5.95 5.65 -19.16
C ALA A 366 7.39 5.47 -19.64
N ALA A 367 7.95 4.25 -19.51
CA ALA A 367 9.28 3.90 -19.97
C ALA A 367 9.37 3.76 -21.50
N ASP A 368 8.34 3.19 -22.15
CA ASP A 368 8.27 2.97 -23.60
C ASP A 368 8.03 4.28 -24.38
N VAL A 369 7.30 5.23 -23.77
CA VAL A 369 6.92 6.48 -24.43
C VAL A 369 8.10 7.45 -24.49
N ARG A 370 8.76 7.47 -25.67
CA ARG A 370 9.90 8.33 -26.00
C ARG A 370 9.63 9.84 -25.88
N ASP A 371 8.40 10.27 -26.15
CA ASP A 371 7.94 11.65 -26.01
C ASP A 371 6.52 11.64 -25.41
N PRO A 372 6.38 11.95 -24.11
CA PRO A 372 5.10 11.90 -23.41
C PRO A 372 4.17 13.04 -23.86
N THR A 373 4.73 14.19 -24.23
CA THR A 373 3.97 15.36 -24.69
C THR A 373 3.33 15.09 -26.06
N ALA A 374 4.09 14.51 -26.99
CA ALA A 374 3.55 14.09 -28.29
C ALA A 374 2.53 12.95 -28.16
N TYR A 375 2.75 11.99 -27.25
CA TYR A 375 1.79 10.92 -26.97
C TYR A 375 0.45 11.48 -26.47
N VAL A 376 0.47 12.34 -25.44
CA VAL A 376 -0.74 12.93 -24.88
C VAL A 376 -1.45 13.83 -25.90
N ALA A 377 -0.71 14.65 -26.65
CA ALA A 377 -1.30 15.50 -27.70
C ALA A 377 -1.95 14.67 -28.83
N SER A 378 -1.35 13.53 -29.21
CA SER A 378 -1.92 12.59 -30.18
C SER A 378 -3.16 11.86 -29.64
N ALA A 379 -3.18 11.51 -28.37
CA ALA A 379 -4.34 10.91 -27.72
C ALA A 379 -5.50 11.91 -27.56
N ALA A 380 -5.20 13.15 -27.15
CA ALA A 380 -6.18 14.24 -27.05
C ALA A 380 -6.81 14.58 -28.42
N ARG A 381 -6.02 14.66 -29.49
CA ARG A 381 -6.56 14.89 -30.84
C ARG A 381 -7.50 13.77 -31.29
N ARG A 382 -7.13 12.49 -31.10
CA ARG A 382 -8.01 11.36 -31.42
C ARG A 382 -9.32 11.39 -30.63
N LEU A 383 -9.28 11.71 -29.34
CA LEU A 383 -10.50 11.83 -28.52
C LEU A 383 -11.42 12.96 -29.01
N ALA A 384 -10.85 14.07 -29.49
CA ALA A 384 -11.60 15.18 -30.09
C ALA A 384 -12.16 14.83 -31.49
N GLU A 385 -11.43 14.06 -32.29
CA GLU A 385 -11.81 13.60 -33.63
C GLU A 385 -12.90 12.51 -33.61
N GLU A 386 -12.85 11.58 -32.66
CA GLU A 386 -13.88 10.53 -32.47
C GLU A 386 -15.23 11.13 -32.02
N GLY A 387 -15.18 12.20 -31.22
CA GLY A 387 -16.32 13.01 -30.83
C GLY A 387 -17.39 12.31 -29.96
N PRO A 388 -18.46 13.03 -29.58
CA PRO A 388 -19.61 12.41 -28.92
C PRO A 388 -20.43 11.64 -29.96
N VAL A 389 -20.19 10.33 -30.08
CA VAL A 389 -20.88 9.43 -31.03
C VAL A 389 -22.40 9.56 -30.88
N THR A 390 -23.03 10.28 -31.82
CA THR A 390 -24.48 10.52 -31.84
C THR A 390 -25.15 9.45 -32.67
N THR A 391 -25.81 8.51 -32.00
CA THR A 391 -26.43 7.34 -32.64
C THR A 391 -27.53 7.76 -33.63
N PRO A 392 -27.44 7.42 -34.93
CA PRO A 392 -28.44 7.82 -35.91
C PRO A 392 -29.68 6.90 -35.81
N GLY A 393 -30.82 7.45 -35.39
CA GLY A 393 -32.09 6.71 -35.28
C GLY A 393 -33.30 7.62 -35.11
N GLY A 394 -34.29 7.49 -36.00
CA GLY A 394 -35.38 8.46 -36.16
C GLY A 394 -36.50 8.43 -35.10
N ASN A 395 -37.16 9.58 -34.96
CA ASN A 395 -38.50 9.77 -34.35
C ASN A 395 -39.58 9.32 -35.38
N PRO A 396 -40.86 9.01 -35.04
CA PRO A 396 -41.71 9.86 -34.19
C PRO A 396 -42.68 9.17 -33.19
N LYS A 397 -42.96 9.87 -32.08
CA LYS A 397 -44.22 9.87 -31.30
C LYS A 397 -44.77 8.53 -30.76
N GLY A 398 -44.68 8.33 -29.44
CA GLY A 398 -45.51 7.38 -28.69
C GLY A 398 -45.61 7.78 -27.20
N GLN A 399 -46.79 7.61 -26.58
CA GLN A 399 -46.98 7.91 -25.15
C GLN A 399 -46.69 6.69 -24.28
N SER A 400 -45.72 6.80 -23.35
CA SER A 400 -45.76 6.04 -22.10
C SER A 400 -44.86 6.67 -21.02
N LYS A 401 -45.38 6.78 -19.79
CA LYS A 401 -44.58 6.99 -18.57
C LYS A 401 -44.44 5.63 -17.90
N GLY A 402 -43.24 5.12 -17.67
CA GLY A 402 -43.08 3.88 -16.90
C GLY A 402 -41.66 3.31 -16.85
N GLN A 403 -41.14 3.16 -15.63
CA GLN A 403 -40.27 2.06 -15.15
C GLN A 403 -39.36 1.32 -16.17
N SER A 404 -38.11 1.77 -16.33
CA SER A 404 -36.96 0.86 -16.55
C SER A 404 -35.59 1.56 -16.43
N LYS A 405 -34.87 1.31 -15.33
CA LYS A 405 -33.40 1.53 -15.23
C LYS A 405 -32.79 0.36 -14.42
N GLY A 406 -32.43 -0.72 -15.11
CA GLY A 406 -31.96 -1.94 -14.43
C GLY A 406 -31.34 -3.06 -15.29
N GLN A 407 -31.12 -2.87 -16.60
CA GLN A 407 -30.62 -3.94 -17.50
C GLN A 407 -29.42 -3.54 -18.38
N SER A 408 -28.72 -2.44 -18.08
CA SER A 408 -27.67 -1.91 -18.96
C SER A 408 -26.37 -2.72 -19.02
N ARG A 409 -26.13 -3.67 -18.09
CA ARG A 409 -24.83 -4.38 -17.95
C ARG A 409 -24.77 -5.79 -18.56
N GLN A 410 -25.80 -6.23 -19.27
CA GLN A 410 -25.77 -7.49 -20.04
C GLN A 410 -25.56 -7.29 -21.53
N ARG A 411 -25.67 -6.05 -22.06
CA ARG A 411 -25.39 -5.75 -23.47
C ARG A 411 -23.91 -5.58 -23.78
N ASP A 412 -23.13 -5.04 -22.84
CA ASP A 412 -21.69 -4.80 -23.00
C ASP A 412 -20.87 -6.10 -23.23
N ALA A 413 -21.44 -7.26 -22.88
CA ALA A 413 -20.89 -8.59 -23.16
C ALA A 413 -21.37 -9.21 -24.49
N GLN A 414 -22.40 -8.63 -25.12
CA GLN A 414 -22.90 -9.01 -26.45
C GLN A 414 -22.28 -8.12 -27.55
N ASP A 415 -21.94 -6.86 -27.26
CA ASP A 415 -21.26 -5.95 -28.21
C ASP A 415 -19.87 -6.47 -28.67
N LEU A 416 -19.33 -7.48 -27.97
CA LEU A 416 -18.12 -8.21 -28.35
C LEU A 416 -18.36 -9.40 -29.31
N THR A 417 -19.59 -9.87 -29.54
CA THR A 417 -19.86 -10.94 -30.52
C THR A 417 -20.00 -10.43 -31.95
N ASP A 418 -20.26 -9.15 -32.12
CA ASP A 418 -20.66 -8.56 -33.41
C ASP A 418 -19.48 -7.87 -34.14
N ARG A 419 -18.28 -7.90 -33.55
CA ARG A 419 -17.04 -7.46 -34.22
C ARG A 419 -16.56 -8.53 -35.22
N PRO A 420 -16.09 -8.14 -36.42
CA PRO A 420 -15.46 -9.07 -37.36
C PRO A 420 -14.30 -9.88 -36.74
N LEU A 421 -14.31 -11.19 -36.97
CA LEU A 421 -13.38 -12.15 -36.35
C LEU A 421 -11.93 -11.91 -36.78
N ASP A 422 -11.70 -11.50 -38.03
CA ASP A 422 -10.39 -11.10 -38.54
C ASP A 422 -9.78 -9.96 -37.73
N LYS A 423 -10.59 -8.94 -37.38
CA LYS A 423 -10.14 -7.82 -36.55
C LYS A 423 -9.83 -8.28 -35.13
N GLN A 424 -10.66 -9.14 -34.54
CA GLN A 424 -10.39 -9.72 -33.20
C GLN A 424 -9.08 -10.52 -33.19
N LEU A 425 -8.88 -11.40 -34.18
CA LEU A 425 -7.66 -12.19 -34.32
C LEU A 425 -6.43 -11.31 -34.57
N LYS A 426 -6.55 -10.23 -35.35
CA LYS A 426 -5.46 -9.30 -35.64
C LYS A 426 -5.08 -8.45 -34.43
N GLU A 427 -6.05 -7.97 -33.66
CA GLU A 427 -5.84 -7.29 -32.38
C GLU A 427 -5.17 -8.24 -31.37
N HIS A 428 -5.62 -9.50 -31.28
CA HIS A 428 -5.07 -10.50 -30.35
C HIS A 428 -3.65 -10.97 -30.74
N ILE A 429 -3.39 -11.29 -32.02
CA ILE A 429 -2.06 -11.71 -32.49
C ILE A 429 -1.04 -10.56 -32.36
N SER A 430 -1.46 -9.32 -32.62
CA SER A 430 -0.64 -8.12 -32.34
C SER A 430 -0.31 -7.99 -30.84
N TRP A 431 -1.28 -8.25 -29.96
CA TRP A 431 -1.06 -8.26 -28.51
C TRP A 431 -0.09 -9.37 -28.07
N LEU A 432 -0.24 -10.60 -28.56
CA LEU A 432 0.66 -11.72 -28.26
C LEU A 432 2.11 -11.38 -28.66
N ASN A 433 2.29 -10.82 -29.86
CA ASN A 433 3.60 -10.40 -30.38
C ASN A 433 4.22 -9.22 -29.61
N LYS A 434 3.44 -8.36 -28.93
CA LYS A 434 3.99 -7.30 -28.06
C LYS A 434 4.33 -7.81 -26.66
N ASN A 435 3.50 -8.68 -26.08
CA ASN A 435 3.53 -8.95 -24.63
C ASN A 435 4.18 -10.28 -24.23
N LEU A 436 4.38 -11.22 -25.17
CA LEU A 436 4.97 -12.53 -24.88
C LEU A 436 6.38 -12.67 -25.48
N PRO A 437 7.32 -13.33 -24.76
CA PRO A 437 8.65 -13.66 -25.26
C PRO A 437 8.58 -14.88 -26.20
N LEU A 438 7.91 -14.73 -27.35
CA LEU A 438 7.84 -15.74 -28.39
C LEU A 438 9.21 -15.88 -29.09
N ASN A 439 9.62 -17.12 -29.41
CA ASN A 439 10.90 -17.40 -30.08
C ASN A 439 11.00 -16.80 -31.51
N ALA A 440 9.87 -16.43 -32.11
CA ALA A 440 9.72 -15.63 -33.32
C ALA A 440 8.36 -14.91 -33.25
N PRO A 441 8.15 -13.78 -33.96
CA PRO A 441 6.80 -13.20 -34.04
C PRO A 441 5.83 -14.16 -34.74
N LEU A 442 4.62 -14.31 -34.19
CA LEU A 442 3.52 -15.03 -34.81
C LEU A 442 3.04 -14.27 -36.05
N ASP A 443 3.18 -14.87 -37.22
CA ASP A 443 2.71 -14.29 -38.47
C ASP A 443 1.17 -14.36 -38.55
N PHE A 444 0.55 -13.20 -38.75
CA PHE A 444 -0.90 -13.10 -38.91
C PHE A 444 -1.37 -13.71 -40.22
N ASP A 445 -0.69 -13.47 -41.35
CA ASP A 445 -1.24 -13.85 -42.66
C ASP A 445 -1.16 -15.37 -42.87
N GLY A 446 -0.07 -16.01 -42.43
CA GLY A 446 0.05 -17.46 -42.35
C GLY A 446 -1.01 -18.10 -41.43
N ALA A 447 -1.19 -17.58 -40.21
CA ALA A 447 -2.09 -18.18 -39.22
C ALA A 447 -3.59 -17.91 -39.46
N ALA A 448 -3.94 -16.69 -39.90
CA ALA A 448 -5.32 -16.26 -40.09
C ALA A 448 -6.06 -17.10 -41.14
N SER A 449 -5.34 -17.56 -42.17
CA SER A 449 -5.87 -18.45 -43.21
C SER A 449 -6.56 -19.71 -42.67
N LEU A 450 -6.10 -20.22 -41.52
CA LEU A 450 -6.65 -21.40 -40.83
C LEU A 450 -7.53 -21.01 -39.64
N LEU A 451 -7.16 -19.97 -38.88
CA LEU A 451 -7.96 -19.51 -37.74
C LEU A 451 -9.34 -18.97 -38.15
N LEU A 452 -9.48 -18.36 -39.32
CA LEU A 452 -10.76 -17.87 -39.85
C LEU A 452 -11.70 -18.99 -40.32
N GLN A 453 -11.21 -20.23 -40.48
CA GLN A 453 -12.03 -21.40 -40.79
C GLN A 453 -12.61 -22.07 -39.52
N LEU A 454 -12.13 -21.66 -38.33
CA LEU A 454 -12.58 -22.17 -37.05
C LEU A 454 -13.74 -21.35 -36.48
N LYS A 455 -14.41 -21.90 -35.46
CA LYS A 455 -15.29 -21.09 -34.60
C LYS A 455 -14.42 -20.15 -33.76
N PRO A 456 -14.92 -18.95 -33.40
CA PRO A 456 -14.19 -18.00 -32.55
C PRO A 456 -13.67 -18.60 -31.23
N GLN A 457 -14.41 -19.54 -30.65
CA GLN A 457 -14.03 -20.27 -29.43
C GLN A 457 -12.81 -21.17 -29.64
N ASP A 458 -12.78 -21.93 -30.73
CA ASP A 458 -11.68 -22.85 -31.05
C ASP A 458 -10.39 -22.06 -31.42
N ALA A 459 -10.55 -20.97 -32.17
CA ALA A 459 -9.44 -20.07 -32.52
C ALA A 459 -8.86 -19.37 -31.28
N GLY A 460 -9.72 -18.88 -30.38
CA GLY A 460 -9.29 -18.27 -29.11
C GLY A 460 -8.58 -19.25 -28.18
N GLU A 461 -9.07 -20.50 -28.09
CA GLU A 461 -8.43 -21.56 -27.30
C GLU A 461 -7.05 -21.95 -27.84
N ILE A 462 -6.85 -21.97 -29.15
CA ILE A 462 -5.52 -22.22 -29.75
C ILE A 462 -4.53 -21.09 -29.41
N LEU A 463 -4.96 -19.83 -29.48
CA LEU A 463 -4.13 -18.69 -29.11
C LEU A 463 -3.81 -18.67 -27.60
N ARG A 464 -4.77 -19.03 -26.74
CA ARG A 464 -4.58 -19.17 -25.29
C ARG A 464 -3.57 -20.26 -24.94
N ARG A 465 -3.58 -21.40 -25.64
CA ARG A 465 -2.58 -22.46 -25.46
C ARG A 465 -1.19 -22.05 -25.96
N LEU A 466 -1.10 -21.17 -26.97
CA LEU A 466 0.17 -20.56 -27.35
C LEU A 466 0.67 -19.60 -26.26
N GLU A 467 -0.20 -18.78 -25.65
CA GLU A 467 0.13 -17.93 -24.51
C GLU A 467 0.71 -18.74 -23.35
N GLU A 468 0.03 -19.84 -22.96
CA GLU A 468 0.47 -20.75 -21.90
C GLU A 468 1.82 -21.45 -22.20
N SER A 469 2.16 -21.68 -23.48
CA SER A 469 3.38 -22.41 -23.90
C SER A 469 4.43 -21.56 -24.64
N ALA A 470 4.30 -20.23 -24.60
CA ALA A 470 5.02 -19.27 -25.45
C ALA A 470 6.56 -19.44 -25.49
N LYS A 471 7.16 -19.84 -24.36
CA LYS A 471 8.61 -20.03 -24.21
C LYS A 471 9.11 -21.34 -24.83
N GLU A 472 8.30 -22.39 -24.81
CA GLU A 472 8.65 -23.72 -25.30
C GLU A 472 8.43 -23.86 -26.82
N VAL A 473 7.48 -23.08 -27.36
CA VAL A 473 7.14 -23.10 -28.77
C VAL A 473 8.20 -22.38 -29.61
N ARG A 474 9.07 -23.18 -30.26
CA ARG A 474 10.14 -22.69 -31.16
C ARG A 474 9.63 -21.93 -32.38
N ASP A 475 8.44 -22.25 -32.86
CA ASP A 475 7.80 -21.64 -34.04
C ASP A 475 6.29 -21.48 -33.76
N PRO A 476 5.82 -20.28 -33.38
CA PRO A 476 4.43 -20.07 -32.99
C PRO A 476 3.47 -20.15 -34.17
N THR A 477 3.88 -19.69 -35.36
CA THR A 477 3.07 -19.78 -36.58
C THR A 477 2.81 -21.24 -36.93
N SER A 478 3.85 -22.08 -36.94
CA SER A 478 3.72 -23.50 -37.22
C SER A 478 2.93 -24.24 -36.12
N TYR A 479 3.05 -23.84 -34.86
CA TYR A 479 2.22 -24.36 -33.75
C TYR A 479 0.73 -24.06 -33.99
N VAL A 480 0.38 -22.79 -34.22
CA VAL A 480 -1.01 -22.33 -34.41
C VAL A 480 -1.63 -22.98 -35.64
N CYS A 481 -0.91 -23.03 -36.77
CA CYS A 481 -1.39 -23.69 -37.99
C CYS A 481 -1.63 -25.20 -37.77
N LYS A 482 -0.72 -25.91 -37.10
CA LYS A 482 -0.90 -27.35 -36.78
C LYS A 482 -2.04 -27.59 -35.79
N ALA A 483 -2.25 -26.70 -34.83
CA ALA A 483 -3.36 -26.78 -33.89
C ALA A 483 -4.70 -26.56 -34.60
N ALA A 484 -4.80 -25.55 -35.46
CA ALA A 484 -6.00 -25.25 -36.25
C ALA A 484 -6.34 -26.40 -37.22
N GLN A 485 -5.34 -26.94 -37.93
CA GLN A 485 -5.52 -28.10 -38.82
C GLN A 485 -6.08 -29.33 -38.10
N ARG A 486 -5.69 -29.59 -36.85
CA ARG A 486 -6.25 -30.72 -36.05
C ARG A 486 -7.73 -30.54 -35.76
N VAL A 487 -8.15 -29.33 -35.39
CA VAL A 487 -9.56 -29.02 -35.10
C VAL A 487 -10.40 -29.07 -36.38
N LEU A 488 -9.88 -28.51 -37.49
CA LEU A 488 -10.52 -28.60 -38.81
C LEU A 488 -10.67 -30.06 -39.31
N ALA A 489 -9.70 -30.93 -39.00
CA ALA A 489 -9.76 -32.36 -39.30
C ALA A 489 -10.72 -33.17 -38.38
N GLY A 490 -11.57 -32.50 -37.59
CA GLY A 490 -12.50 -33.14 -36.65
C GLY A 490 -11.83 -33.70 -35.37
N GLY A 491 -10.51 -33.50 -35.22
CA GLY A 491 -9.75 -33.88 -34.03
C GLY A 491 -10.00 -32.91 -32.88
N GLY A 492 -11.11 -33.11 -32.16
CA GLY A 492 -11.48 -32.30 -30.99
C GLY A 492 -10.32 -32.15 -29.99
N ALA A 493 -10.13 -30.93 -29.48
CA ALA A 493 -8.88 -30.45 -28.88
C ALA A 493 -8.48 -31.02 -27.50
N GLY A 494 -8.98 -32.22 -27.12
CA GLY A 494 -8.67 -32.92 -25.87
C GLY A 494 -7.77 -34.16 -26.01
N GLY A 495 -7.33 -34.51 -27.22
CA GLY A 495 -6.58 -35.75 -27.51
C GLY A 495 -5.06 -35.66 -27.32
N ALA A 496 -4.59 -35.47 -26.08
CA ALA A 496 -3.15 -35.49 -25.75
C ALA A 496 -2.75 -36.79 -25.01
N GLY A 497 -2.55 -37.90 -25.74
CA GLY A 497 -2.04 -39.12 -25.12
C GLY A 497 -1.90 -40.33 -26.06
N GLY A 498 -0.74 -41.00 -25.99
CA GLY A 498 -0.57 -42.41 -26.36
C GLY A 498 -0.55 -42.77 -27.84
N GLY A 499 0.60 -42.63 -28.50
CA GLY A 499 0.84 -43.33 -29.76
C GLY A 499 1.03 -44.84 -29.55
N ARG A 500 0.20 -45.67 -30.20
CA ARG A 500 0.44 -47.12 -30.38
C ARG A 500 0.10 -47.55 -31.81
N THR A 501 0.75 -48.60 -32.27
CA THR A 501 0.79 -49.05 -33.67
C THR A 501 -0.48 -49.79 -34.11
N ALA A 502 -0.76 -49.76 -35.42
CA ALA A 502 -1.93 -50.37 -36.04
C ALA A 502 -1.85 -51.91 -36.15
N ALA A 503 -3.02 -52.55 -36.28
CA ALA A 503 -3.21 -53.94 -36.68
C ALA A 503 -4.53 -54.09 -37.50
N PRO A 504 -4.67 -55.07 -38.41
CA PRO A 504 -5.72 -55.11 -39.44
C PRO A 504 -7.04 -55.83 -39.03
N PRO A 505 -8.12 -55.72 -39.83
CA PRO A 505 -9.48 -56.09 -39.41
C PRO A 505 -9.95 -57.52 -39.79
N SER A 506 -10.89 -58.04 -38.98
CA SER A 506 -11.71 -59.26 -39.16
C SER A 506 -12.72 -59.31 -37.98
N ARG A 507 -13.94 -59.85 -38.06
CA ARG A 507 -14.76 -60.48 -39.11
C ARG A 507 -16.24 -60.45 -38.66
N GLU A 508 -17.20 -60.66 -39.57
CA GLU A 508 -18.64 -60.86 -39.28
C GLU A 508 -18.87 -62.14 -38.42
N VAL A 509 -20.00 -62.44 -37.77
CA VAL A 509 -21.44 -62.46 -38.16
C VAL A 509 -22.38 -62.43 -36.89
N PRO A 510 -23.74 -62.41 -36.97
CA PRO A 510 -24.62 -61.88 -35.90
C PRO A 510 -25.45 -62.92 -35.08
N ARG A 511 -26.14 -62.45 -34.01
CA ARG A 511 -27.46 -62.97 -33.56
C ARG A 511 -28.28 -61.97 -32.70
N GLU A 512 -29.50 -62.35 -32.33
CA GLU A 512 -30.63 -61.45 -32.05
C GLU A 512 -31.12 -61.37 -30.59
N ALA A 513 -31.75 -60.23 -30.25
CA ALA A 513 -32.85 -60.05 -29.29
C ALA A 513 -32.57 -60.23 -27.76
N PRO A 514 -33.45 -59.72 -26.87
CA PRO A 514 -34.64 -58.87 -27.08
C PRO A 514 -34.44 -57.39 -26.64
N ARG A 515 -35.51 -56.59 -26.72
CA ARG A 515 -35.53 -55.15 -26.40
C ARG A 515 -35.72 -54.90 -24.91
N GLU A 516 -34.91 -54.02 -24.34
CA GLU A 516 -35.30 -53.16 -23.20
C GLU A 516 -35.26 -51.68 -23.60
N ALA A 517 -36.00 -50.84 -22.89
CA ALA A 517 -36.21 -49.44 -23.28
C ALA A 517 -34.96 -48.56 -23.02
N PRO A 518 -34.65 -47.59 -23.90
CA PRO A 518 -33.51 -46.71 -23.71
C PRO A 518 -33.75 -45.76 -22.53
N VAL A 519 -33.15 -46.06 -21.37
CA VAL A 519 -33.06 -45.11 -20.26
C VAL A 519 -32.29 -43.89 -20.74
N THR A 520 -32.96 -42.74 -20.77
CA THR A 520 -32.42 -41.50 -21.35
C THR A 520 -31.17 -41.07 -20.58
N ARG A 521 -29.99 -41.34 -21.16
CA ARG A 521 -28.68 -41.05 -20.56
C ARG A 521 -28.54 -39.53 -20.43
N GLY A 522 -28.85 -39.00 -19.24
CA GLY A 522 -28.96 -37.57 -19.01
C GLY A 522 -27.69 -36.83 -19.45
N GLN A 523 -27.86 -35.77 -20.23
CA GLN A 523 -26.73 -34.92 -20.60
C GLN A 523 -26.06 -34.36 -19.33
N PRO A 524 -24.72 -34.25 -19.29
CA PRO A 524 -24.03 -33.62 -18.18
C PRO A 524 -24.57 -32.21 -18.01
N ARG A 525 -25.11 -31.91 -16.83
CA ARG A 525 -25.64 -30.60 -16.49
C ARG A 525 -24.48 -29.58 -16.61
N PRO A 526 -24.66 -28.42 -17.26
CA PRO A 526 -23.58 -27.44 -17.35
C PRO A 526 -23.15 -27.03 -15.94
N ALA A 527 -21.85 -27.16 -15.66
CA ALA A 527 -21.25 -26.86 -14.37
C ALA A 527 -21.57 -25.42 -13.97
N SER A 528 -21.81 -25.21 -12.67
CA SER A 528 -22.10 -23.88 -12.15
C SER A 528 -20.86 -22.97 -12.15
N VAL A 529 -21.09 -21.66 -12.21
CA VAL A 529 -20.01 -20.66 -12.24
C VAL A 529 -19.12 -20.71 -10.99
N ASP A 530 -19.61 -21.26 -9.87
CA ASP A 530 -18.83 -21.42 -8.63
C ASP A 530 -18.12 -22.77 -8.53
N GLU A 531 -18.68 -23.82 -9.12
CA GLU A 531 -18.07 -25.15 -9.29
C GLU A 531 -16.80 -25.09 -10.15
N GLU A 532 -16.86 -24.34 -11.26
CA GLU A 532 -15.73 -24.05 -12.14
C GLU A 532 -14.61 -23.26 -11.43
N LYS A 533 -14.97 -22.29 -10.57
CA LYS A 533 -13.98 -21.55 -9.76
C LYS A 533 -13.34 -22.44 -8.69
N LEU A 534 -14.13 -23.28 -8.01
CA LEU A 534 -13.61 -24.24 -7.03
C LEU A 534 -12.64 -25.21 -7.70
N ARG A 535 -12.94 -25.65 -8.93
CA ARG A 535 -12.05 -26.50 -9.73
C ARG A 535 -10.71 -25.82 -9.94
N ARG A 536 -10.71 -24.61 -10.49
CA ARG A 536 -9.49 -23.80 -10.70
C ARG A 536 -8.69 -23.55 -9.42
N ARG A 537 -9.34 -23.33 -8.27
CA ARG A 537 -8.63 -23.17 -6.98
C ARG A 537 -8.03 -24.48 -6.46
N ILE A 538 -8.72 -25.60 -6.64
CA ILE A 538 -8.21 -26.94 -6.30
C ILE A 538 -7.03 -27.32 -7.21
N ASP A 539 -7.14 -27.07 -8.52
CA ASP A 539 -6.07 -27.29 -9.49
C ASP A 539 -4.86 -26.40 -9.19
N TRP A 540 -5.07 -25.13 -8.82
CA TRP A 540 -4.00 -24.23 -8.38
C TRP A 540 -3.30 -24.75 -7.13
N LEU A 541 -4.04 -25.21 -6.11
CA LEU A 541 -3.48 -25.78 -4.88
C LEU A 541 -2.65 -27.03 -5.19
N ASN A 542 -3.13 -27.91 -6.08
CA ASN A 542 -2.42 -29.09 -6.55
C ASN A 542 -1.11 -28.78 -7.32
N GLN A 543 -0.98 -27.57 -7.86
CA GLN A 543 0.21 -27.13 -8.61
C GLN A 543 1.21 -26.33 -7.75
N HIS A 544 0.72 -25.52 -6.80
CA HIS A 544 1.52 -24.52 -6.08
C HIS A 544 1.79 -24.88 -4.61
N VAL A 545 1.01 -25.80 -4.03
CA VAL A 545 1.14 -26.22 -2.62
C VAL A 545 1.59 -27.67 -2.56
N SER A 546 2.61 -27.97 -1.74
CA SER A 546 3.19 -29.31 -1.59
C SER A 546 2.29 -30.24 -0.75
N LEU A 547 1.14 -30.59 -1.30
CA LEU A 547 0.13 -31.47 -0.68
C LEU A 547 0.63 -32.94 -0.64
N PRO A 548 0.61 -33.63 0.52
CA PRO A 548 1.05 -35.03 0.62
C PRO A 548 0.31 -36.02 -0.28
N THR A 549 -0.95 -35.71 -0.61
CA THR A 549 -1.66 -36.28 -1.77
C THR A 549 -2.47 -35.16 -2.43
N PRO A 550 -2.60 -35.14 -3.77
CA PRO A 550 -3.38 -34.10 -4.45
C PRO A 550 -4.86 -34.18 -4.04
N LEU A 551 -5.51 -33.02 -4.03
CA LEU A 551 -6.95 -32.89 -3.87
C LEU A 551 -7.65 -33.43 -5.13
N LEU A 552 -8.37 -34.53 -4.97
CA LEU A 552 -9.20 -35.13 -6.01
C LEU A 552 -10.54 -34.40 -6.03
N TYR A 553 -10.78 -33.61 -7.08
CA TYR A 553 -11.98 -32.77 -7.21
C TYR A 553 -13.28 -33.55 -6.91
N GLU A 554 -13.47 -34.70 -7.54
CA GLU A 554 -14.64 -35.58 -7.35
C GLU A 554 -14.88 -36.02 -5.88
N ARG A 555 -13.82 -36.10 -5.06
CA ARG A 555 -13.90 -36.51 -3.64
C ARG A 555 -14.26 -35.36 -2.69
N VAL A 556 -14.04 -34.10 -3.10
CA VAL A 556 -14.25 -32.91 -2.25
C VAL A 556 -15.35 -31.98 -2.74
N ALA A 557 -15.63 -31.95 -4.05
CA ALA A 557 -16.54 -30.99 -4.68
C ALA A 557 -17.96 -31.07 -4.12
N GLN A 558 -18.49 -32.26 -3.85
CA GLN A 558 -19.86 -32.41 -3.32
C GLN A 558 -20.03 -31.77 -1.93
N ASP A 559 -19.08 -31.97 -1.03
CA ASP A 559 -19.10 -31.37 0.31
C ASP A 559 -18.83 -29.85 0.27
N LEU A 560 -17.96 -29.38 -0.64
CA LEU A 560 -17.68 -27.95 -0.84
C LEU A 560 -18.83 -27.18 -1.51
N LEU A 561 -19.50 -27.77 -2.51
CA LEU A 561 -20.65 -27.14 -3.18
C LEU A 561 -21.85 -27.01 -2.24
N ASN A 562 -22.07 -28.00 -1.36
CA ASN A 562 -23.08 -27.94 -0.30
C ASN A 562 -22.85 -26.79 0.69
N LEU A 563 -21.61 -26.30 0.82
CA LEU A 563 -21.22 -25.18 1.67
C LEU A 563 -21.41 -23.80 1.01
N GLY A 564 -21.39 -23.75 -0.32
CA GLY A 564 -21.33 -22.52 -1.10
C GLY A 564 -19.91 -21.93 -1.20
N TYR A 565 -19.67 -21.19 -2.29
CA TYR A 565 -18.34 -20.77 -2.74
C TYR A 565 -17.44 -20.13 -1.68
N HIS A 566 -17.97 -19.19 -0.89
CA HIS A 566 -17.16 -18.42 0.06
C HIS A 566 -16.62 -19.28 1.22
N CYS A 567 -17.47 -20.08 1.86
CA CYS A 567 -17.03 -20.95 2.95
C CYS A 567 -16.21 -22.15 2.44
N ALA A 568 -16.44 -22.58 1.19
CA ALA A 568 -15.56 -23.54 0.52
C ALA A 568 -14.13 -22.99 0.34
N LEU A 569 -13.96 -21.69 0.02
CA LEU A 569 -12.64 -21.06 0.00
C LEU A 569 -12.01 -20.97 1.41
N GLU A 570 -12.79 -20.75 2.47
CA GLU A 570 -12.27 -20.73 3.85
C GLU A 570 -11.68 -22.11 4.25
N VAL A 571 -12.32 -23.21 3.85
CA VAL A 571 -11.79 -24.57 4.05
C VAL A 571 -10.51 -24.81 3.23
N LEU A 572 -10.45 -24.32 1.99
CA LEU A 572 -9.29 -24.48 1.12
C LEU A 572 -8.08 -23.62 1.56
N ASN A 573 -8.32 -22.41 2.07
CA ASN A 573 -7.27 -21.56 2.65
C ASN A 573 -6.75 -22.13 3.98
N THR A 574 -7.63 -22.64 4.84
CA THR A 574 -7.19 -23.28 6.10
C THR A 574 -6.47 -24.61 5.88
N LEU A 575 -6.65 -25.28 4.72
CA LEU A 575 -5.75 -26.36 4.29
C LEU A 575 -4.37 -25.81 3.87
N GLU A 576 -4.32 -24.76 3.05
CA GLU A 576 -3.08 -24.13 2.57
C GLU A 576 -2.18 -23.69 3.74
N GLU A 577 -2.77 -23.06 4.77
CA GLU A 577 -2.09 -22.67 6.01
C GLU A 577 -1.59 -23.85 6.88
N ASN A 578 -2.16 -25.06 6.71
CA ASN A 578 -1.89 -26.21 7.59
C ASN A 578 -1.28 -27.43 6.86
N VAL A 579 -0.88 -27.30 5.59
CA VAL A 579 -0.50 -28.44 4.73
C VAL A 579 0.56 -29.37 5.36
N THR A 580 1.53 -28.83 6.09
CA THR A 580 2.59 -29.59 6.77
C THR A 580 2.06 -30.53 7.85
N ASN A 581 0.91 -30.23 8.45
CA ASN A 581 0.28 -31.00 9.51
C ASN A 581 -0.83 -31.95 8.99
N VAL A 582 -1.19 -31.88 7.71
CA VAL A 582 -2.37 -32.55 7.15
C VAL A 582 -1.99 -33.80 6.34
N ARG A 583 -2.17 -34.98 6.95
CA ARG A 583 -1.79 -36.29 6.37
C ARG A 583 -2.65 -36.78 5.20
N ASP A 584 -3.95 -36.46 5.16
CA ASP A 584 -4.83 -36.62 3.99
C ASP A 584 -5.58 -35.30 3.74
N PRO A 585 -5.09 -34.46 2.80
CA PRO A 585 -5.76 -33.22 2.39
C PRO A 585 -7.23 -33.38 1.98
N ASN A 586 -7.58 -34.50 1.34
CA ASN A 586 -8.95 -34.75 0.90
C ASN A 586 -9.87 -35.00 2.11
N ALA A 587 -9.40 -35.81 3.07
CA ALA A 587 -10.14 -36.04 4.31
C ALA A 587 -10.27 -34.76 5.16
N TYR A 588 -9.22 -33.93 5.21
CA TYR A 588 -9.25 -32.64 5.91
C TYR A 588 -10.28 -31.69 5.29
N VAL A 589 -10.29 -31.53 3.96
CA VAL A 589 -11.26 -30.68 3.25
C VAL A 589 -12.70 -31.17 3.47
N VAL A 590 -12.95 -32.48 3.37
CA VAL A 590 -14.28 -33.07 3.65
C VAL A 590 -14.69 -32.85 5.11
N ALA A 591 -13.78 -33.01 6.07
CA ALA A 591 -14.07 -32.79 7.49
C ALA A 591 -14.33 -31.31 7.81
N GLY A 592 -13.51 -30.39 7.26
CA GLY A 592 -13.71 -28.94 7.37
C GLY A 592 -15.03 -28.50 6.75
N ALA A 593 -15.35 -29.02 5.56
CA ALA A 593 -16.61 -28.75 4.88
C ALA A 593 -17.84 -29.18 5.71
N ARG A 594 -17.82 -30.39 6.28
CA ARG A 594 -18.89 -30.90 7.15
C ARG A 594 -18.94 -30.21 8.53
N LYS A 595 -17.85 -29.58 8.97
CA LYS A 595 -17.77 -28.82 10.23
C LYS A 595 -18.40 -27.42 10.10
N LEU A 596 -18.20 -26.75 8.96
CA LEU A 596 -18.78 -25.43 8.66
C LEU A 596 -20.17 -25.52 8.00
N GLY A 597 -20.47 -26.64 7.33
CA GLY A 597 -21.77 -26.89 6.72
C GLY A 597 -22.92 -26.71 7.70
N PRO A 598 -24.09 -26.22 7.26
CA PRO A 598 -25.23 -26.00 8.14
C PRO A 598 -25.61 -27.33 8.82
N LYS A 599 -25.66 -27.34 10.15
CA LYS A 599 -26.04 -28.49 10.99
C LYS A 599 -27.55 -28.77 10.92
N GLY A 600 -28.06 -28.92 9.70
CA GLY A 600 -29.47 -29.06 9.38
C GLY A 600 -29.99 -30.47 9.67
N GLY A 601 -30.38 -30.71 10.92
CA GLY A 601 -31.25 -31.82 11.31
C GLY A 601 -30.63 -33.22 11.25
N SER A 602 -30.45 -33.84 12.42
CA SER A 602 -30.32 -35.31 12.49
C SER A 602 -31.64 -35.93 12.03
N SER A 603 -31.66 -36.47 10.81
CA SER A 603 -32.85 -36.95 10.11
C SER A 603 -32.56 -38.29 9.44
N GLY A 604 -32.54 -39.38 10.23
CA GLY A 604 -32.20 -40.71 9.71
C GLY A 604 -32.02 -41.80 10.77
N SER A 605 -32.97 -41.96 11.69
CA SER A 605 -32.94 -43.04 12.71
C SER A 605 -34.30 -43.73 12.94
N TYR A 606 -35.12 -43.87 11.89
CA TYR A 606 -36.41 -44.57 11.94
C TYR A 606 -36.71 -45.35 10.64
N GLU A 607 -35.97 -46.44 10.36
CA GLU A 607 -36.41 -47.44 9.36
C GLU A 607 -35.74 -48.81 9.60
N ARG A 608 -36.21 -49.55 10.62
CA ARG A 608 -36.06 -51.03 10.63
C ARG A 608 -37.14 -51.68 11.52
N GLN A 609 -38.24 -52.07 10.89
CA GLN A 609 -39.26 -52.91 11.51
C GLN A 609 -38.81 -54.38 11.52
N SER A 610 -39.04 -55.10 12.62
CA SER A 610 -39.84 -56.35 12.66
C SER A 610 -39.57 -57.18 13.92
N ALA A 611 -40.62 -57.89 14.38
CA ALA A 611 -40.66 -58.81 15.52
C ALA A 611 -40.44 -58.19 16.92
N ALA A 612 -41.17 -58.57 17.98
CA ALA A 612 -42.45 -59.30 18.04
C ALA A 612 -43.11 -59.09 19.43
N GLN A 613 -44.39 -59.46 19.56
CA GLN A 613 -45.10 -59.81 20.82
C GLN A 613 -45.22 -58.69 21.89
N SER A 614 -46.42 -58.14 22.13
CA SER A 614 -47.51 -58.72 22.94
C SER A 614 -47.28 -58.67 24.47
N SER A 615 -47.92 -57.72 25.17
CA SER A 615 -48.93 -57.99 26.22
C SER A 615 -49.20 -56.82 27.20
N SER A 616 -50.49 -56.61 27.47
CA SER A 616 -51.08 -56.40 28.81
C SER A 616 -50.60 -55.31 29.78
N SER A 617 -51.49 -54.31 29.93
CA SER A 617 -52.16 -53.97 31.21
C SER A 617 -51.63 -52.89 32.18
N ARG A 618 -52.64 -52.35 32.90
CA ARG A 618 -52.63 -51.52 34.13
C ARG A 618 -52.37 -50.01 34.00
N ARG A 619 -53.48 -49.28 34.19
CA ARG A 619 -53.52 -47.90 34.70
C ARG A 619 -52.82 -47.80 36.06
N THR A 620 -51.95 -46.83 36.24
CA THR A 620 -51.65 -46.20 37.56
C THR A 620 -51.46 -44.70 37.35
N ALA A 621 -52.14 -43.87 38.15
CA ALA A 621 -52.03 -42.42 38.04
C ALA A 621 -50.62 -41.98 38.50
N SER A 622 -49.90 -41.27 37.64
CA SER A 622 -48.51 -40.87 37.91
C SER A 622 -48.32 -39.36 37.79
N ARG A 623 -48.05 -38.79 38.96
CA ARG A 623 -47.39 -37.52 39.31
C ARG A 623 -46.66 -36.80 38.15
N PRO A 624 -46.77 -35.46 38.02
CA PRO A 624 -46.05 -34.70 37.00
C PRO A 624 -44.53 -34.86 37.14
N PRO A 625 -43.77 -34.82 36.03
CA PRO A 625 -42.32 -34.98 36.05
C PRO A 625 -41.63 -33.79 36.74
N PRO A 626 -40.47 -34.01 37.38
CA PRO A 626 -39.63 -32.91 37.86
C PRO A 626 -39.11 -32.08 36.69
N PRO A 627 -38.78 -30.78 36.90
CA PRO A 627 -38.13 -29.97 35.87
C PRO A 627 -36.78 -30.58 35.48
N PRO A 628 -36.34 -30.43 34.22
CA PRO A 628 -35.04 -30.93 33.79
C PRO A 628 -33.91 -30.23 34.57
N PRO A 629 -32.79 -30.93 34.85
CA PRO A 629 -31.62 -30.30 35.45
C PRO A 629 -31.11 -29.17 34.55
N ALA A 630 -30.61 -28.09 35.18
CA ALA A 630 -30.04 -26.97 34.45
C ALA A 630 -28.90 -27.45 33.53
N PRO A 631 -28.79 -26.92 32.30
CA PRO A 631 -27.69 -27.26 31.42
C PRO A 631 -26.35 -26.89 32.08
N PRO A 632 -25.27 -27.68 31.87
CA PRO A 632 -23.96 -27.31 32.38
C PRO A 632 -23.54 -25.94 31.84
N PRO A 633 -22.77 -25.15 32.61
CA PRO A 633 -22.28 -23.86 32.13
C PRO A 633 -21.48 -24.07 30.82
N PRO A 634 -21.60 -23.16 29.84
CA PRO A 634 -20.84 -23.28 28.61
C PRO A 634 -19.33 -23.29 28.92
N PRO A 635 -18.52 -24.05 28.16
CA PRO A 635 -17.07 -23.97 28.31
C PRO A 635 -16.61 -22.53 28.06
N PRO A 636 -15.56 -22.06 28.75
CA PRO A 636 -15.04 -20.71 28.53
C PRO A 636 -14.68 -20.54 27.04
N PRO A 637 -14.92 -19.35 26.45
CA PRO A 637 -14.53 -19.10 25.07
C PRO A 637 -13.01 -19.31 24.92
N PRO A 638 -12.53 -19.82 23.77
CA PRO A 638 -11.09 -20.01 23.56
C PRO A 638 -10.37 -18.67 23.71
N SER A 639 -9.50 -18.56 24.71
CA SER A 639 -8.73 -17.35 25.01
C SER A 639 -7.97 -16.88 23.77
N GLY A 640 -8.04 -15.60 23.45
CA GLY A 640 -7.56 -15.03 22.19
C GLY A 640 -6.04 -14.97 21.98
N SER A 641 -5.24 -15.79 22.68
CA SER A 641 -3.78 -15.72 22.64
C SER A 641 -3.20 -15.90 21.23
N GLY A 642 -3.79 -16.77 20.41
CA GLY A 642 -3.33 -16.99 19.03
C GLY A 642 -3.35 -15.74 18.14
N ALA A 643 -4.22 -14.76 18.42
CA ALA A 643 -4.22 -13.49 17.68
C ALA A 643 -3.06 -12.56 18.10
N PHE A 644 -2.65 -12.62 19.37
CA PHE A 644 -1.49 -11.90 19.89
C PHE A 644 -0.18 -12.56 19.41
N GLU A 645 -0.10 -13.89 19.49
CA GLU A 645 1.01 -14.71 19.00
C GLU A 645 1.28 -14.47 17.50
N GLN A 646 0.23 -14.47 16.67
CA GLN A 646 0.35 -14.10 15.25
C GLN A 646 0.86 -12.67 15.02
N LYS A 647 0.57 -11.72 15.91
CA LYS A 647 1.06 -10.33 15.81
C LYS A 647 2.55 -10.26 16.16
N ILE A 648 3.01 -11.01 17.17
CA ILE A 648 4.44 -11.19 17.46
C ILE A 648 5.15 -11.86 16.28
N ALA A 649 4.62 -12.97 15.76
CA ALA A 649 5.24 -13.74 14.68
C ALA A 649 5.50 -12.89 13.43
N ARG A 650 4.49 -12.14 12.97
CA ARG A 650 4.62 -11.22 11.81
C ARG A 650 5.60 -10.08 12.06
N ARG A 651 5.71 -9.58 13.31
CA ARG A 651 6.69 -8.53 13.65
C ARG A 651 8.11 -9.08 13.69
N ILE A 652 8.32 -10.28 14.23
CA ILE A 652 9.62 -10.96 14.21
C ILE A 652 10.04 -11.33 12.78
N GLU A 653 9.12 -11.80 11.94
CA GLU A 653 9.37 -12.04 10.51
C GLU A 653 9.78 -10.74 9.78
N TRP A 654 9.12 -9.62 10.09
CA TRP A 654 9.47 -8.32 9.53
C TRP A 654 10.85 -7.83 10.00
N LEU A 655 11.18 -7.96 11.30
CA LEU A 655 12.52 -7.64 11.82
C LEU A 655 13.60 -8.50 11.15
N ASN A 656 13.33 -9.79 10.95
CA ASN A 656 14.17 -10.75 10.24
C ASN A 656 14.36 -10.48 8.74
N LYS A 657 13.67 -9.47 8.19
CA LYS A 657 13.75 -9.08 6.77
C LYS A 657 14.30 -7.67 6.55
N ASN A 658 14.11 -6.75 7.50
CA ASN A 658 14.41 -5.33 7.31
C ASN A 658 15.43 -4.75 8.32
N VAL A 659 15.83 -5.53 9.34
CA VAL A 659 16.60 -5.04 10.50
C VAL A 659 17.73 -5.99 10.90
N CYS A 660 17.53 -7.31 10.82
CA CYS A 660 18.47 -8.31 11.32
C CYS A 660 19.46 -8.80 10.26
N ASP A 661 20.41 -7.95 9.85
CA ASP A 661 21.43 -8.28 8.85
C ASP A 661 22.43 -9.33 9.36
N GLY A 662 22.14 -10.61 9.05
CA GLY A 662 23.05 -11.75 9.26
C GLY A 662 22.72 -12.66 10.44
N GLN A 663 21.92 -12.22 11.43
CA GLN A 663 21.45 -13.08 12.53
C GLN A 663 19.92 -13.01 12.68
N ARG A 664 19.23 -14.00 12.10
CA ARG A 664 17.76 -14.11 12.19
C ARG A 664 17.34 -14.50 13.61
N LEU A 665 16.38 -13.76 14.16
CA LEU A 665 15.62 -14.08 15.36
C LEU A 665 14.91 -15.43 15.22
N ASP A 666 15.17 -16.32 16.18
CA ASP A 666 14.53 -17.62 16.31
C ASP A 666 13.21 -17.49 17.07
N PHE A 667 12.08 -17.53 16.33
CA PHE A 667 10.74 -17.25 16.87
C PHE A 667 10.43 -18.07 18.13
N ASP A 668 10.70 -19.39 18.14
CA ASP A 668 10.34 -20.28 19.24
C ASP A 668 11.09 -19.90 20.54
N ARG A 669 12.34 -19.45 20.39
CA ARG A 669 13.18 -18.96 21.51
C ARG A 669 12.74 -17.61 22.05
N VAL A 670 12.23 -16.70 21.21
CA VAL A 670 11.76 -15.37 21.67
C VAL A 670 10.30 -15.39 22.14
N ALA A 671 9.41 -16.08 21.44
CA ALA A 671 7.97 -16.12 21.70
C ALA A 671 7.68 -16.63 23.11
N SER A 672 8.39 -17.67 23.56
CA SER A 672 8.28 -18.21 24.92
C SER A 672 8.64 -17.20 26.04
N SER A 673 9.33 -16.11 25.73
CA SER A 673 9.55 -14.97 26.66
C SER A 673 8.59 -13.80 26.41
N LEU A 674 8.28 -13.49 25.14
CA LEU A 674 7.38 -12.38 24.77
C LEU A 674 5.91 -12.64 25.08
N LEU A 675 5.47 -13.91 25.08
CA LEU A 675 4.10 -14.31 25.44
C LEU A 675 3.85 -14.27 26.97
N GLN A 676 4.89 -14.03 27.79
CA GLN A 676 4.75 -13.79 29.23
C GLN A 676 4.47 -12.31 29.56
N LEU A 677 4.60 -11.42 28.58
CA LEU A 677 4.30 -10.00 28.68
C LEU A 677 2.88 -9.70 28.21
N GLU A 678 2.34 -8.55 28.66
CA GLU A 678 1.17 -8.00 27.98
C GLU A 678 1.52 -7.54 26.56
N GLN A 679 0.54 -7.58 25.65
CA GLN A 679 0.74 -7.20 24.24
C GLN A 679 1.46 -5.85 24.01
N PRO A 680 1.14 -4.73 24.70
CA PRO A 680 1.90 -3.49 24.53
C PRO A 680 3.38 -3.65 24.90
N GLN A 681 3.68 -4.28 26.04
CA GLN A 681 5.06 -4.49 26.53
C GLN A 681 5.87 -5.38 25.57
N ALA A 682 5.26 -6.43 25.01
CA ALA A 682 5.93 -7.28 24.01
C ALA A 682 6.27 -6.51 22.72
N MET A 683 5.38 -5.62 22.27
CA MET A 683 5.61 -4.78 21.10
C MET A 683 6.63 -3.67 21.36
N GLU A 684 6.65 -3.10 22.57
CA GLU A 684 7.63 -2.12 23.04
C GLU A 684 9.04 -2.75 23.09
N VAL A 685 9.19 -3.94 23.68
CA VAL A 685 10.46 -4.68 23.68
C VAL A 685 10.97 -4.96 22.25
N LEU A 686 10.08 -5.25 21.30
CA LEU A 686 10.45 -5.42 19.88
C LEU A 686 10.80 -4.10 19.18
N LYS A 687 10.25 -2.95 19.60
CA LYS A 687 10.60 -1.61 19.10
C LYS A 687 11.96 -1.15 19.66
N ASN A 688 12.20 -1.36 20.95
CA ASN A 688 13.47 -1.02 21.58
C ASN A 688 14.63 -1.87 21.03
N PHE A 689 14.35 -3.07 20.52
CA PHE A 689 15.31 -3.84 19.72
C PHE A 689 15.53 -3.26 18.32
N GLU A 690 14.47 -2.86 17.60
CA GLU A 690 14.58 -2.22 16.27
C GLU A 690 15.49 -0.98 16.31
N GLU A 691 15.37 -0.16 17.35
CA GLU A 691 16.20 1.05 17.55
C GLU A 691 17.66 0.75 17.93
N GLN A 692 17.95 -0.43 18.50
CA GLN A 692 19.29 -0.82 18.96
C GLN A 692 19.97 -1.87 18.06
N ALA A 693 19.27 -2.41 17.05
CA ALA A 693 19.75 -3.52 16.24
C ALA A 693 21.18 -3.37 15.67
N PRO A 694 21.63 -2.17 15.21
CA PRO A 694 23.01 -2.00 14.71
C PRO A 694 24.12 -2.24 15.75
N THR A 695 23.82 -2.19 17.06
CA THR A 695 24.80 -2.41 18.14
C THR A 695 24.63 -3.76 18.84
N VAL A 696 23.55 -4.49 18.57
CA VAL A 696 23.18 -5.73 19.27
C VAL A 696 23.81 -6.96 18.61
N ARG A 697 24.84 -7.52 19.27
CA ARG A 697 25.62 -8.67 18.78
C ARG A 697 24.91 -10.03 18.84
N ASP A 698 23.91 -10.19 19.70
CA ASP A 698 22.98 -11.34 19.73
C ASP A 698 21.54 -10.80 19.86
N PRO A 699 20.77 -10.74 18.76
CA PRO A 699 19.44 -10.15 18.76
C PRO A 699 18.42 -11.05 19.49
N THR A 700 18.63 -12.37 19.52
CA THR A 700 17.74 -13.29 20.25
C THR A 700 17.97 -13.17 21.76
N GLY A 701 19.24 -13.15 22.19
CA GLY A 701 19.63 -12.94 23.59
C GLY A 701 19.18 -11.58 24.13
N PHE A 702 19.31 -10.51 23.33
CA PHE A 702 18.86 -9.17 23.72
C PHE A 702 17.36 -9.12 24.02
N ILE A 703 16.51 -9.64 23.11
CA ILE A 703 15.05 -9.58 23.28
C ILE A 703 14.60 -10.45 24.45
N ILE A 704 15.19 -11.63 24.66
CA ILE A 704 14.91 -12.48 25.83
C ILE A 704 15.30 -11.76 27.14
N ALA A 705 16.47 -11.09 27.16
CA ALA A 705 16.91 -10.33 28.34
C ALA A 705 16.03 -9.10 28.60
N ALA A 706 15.59 -8.39 27.56
CA ALA A 706 14.65 -7.27 27.66
C ALA A 706 13.28 -7.72 28.17
N ALA A 707 12.72 -8.80 27.60
CA ALA A 707 11.43 -9.32 28.03
C ALA A 707 11.44 -9.74 29.52
N ARG A 708 12.51 -10.40 29.98
CA ARG A 708 12.69 -10.79 31.40
C ARG A 708 12.79 -9.60 32.36
N ARG A 709 13.29 -8.45 31.91
CA ARG A 709 13.25 -7.20 32.69
C ARG A 709 11.81 -6.68 32.78
N SER A 710 11.09 -6.65 31.66
CA SER A 710 9.71 -6.15 31.60
C SER A 710 8.68 -7.04 32.33
N THR A 711 8.91 -8.36 32.49
CA THR A 711 8.05 -9.27 33.28
C THR A 711 8.13 -9.05 34.80
N GLY A 712 8.62 -7.90 35.28
CA GLY A 712 8.74 -7.61 36.71
C GLY A 712 9.88 -8.36 37.42
N GLY A 713 10.85 -8.88 36.67
CA GLY A 713 12.03 -9.60 37.18
C GLY A 713 13.04 -8.74 37.95
N GLY A 714 12.60 -7.65 38.58
CA GLY A 714 13.40 -6.71 39.38
C GLY A 714 13.87 -7.27 40.73
N GLY A 715 14.21 -8.56 40.76
CA GLY A 715 14.79 -9.21 41.93
C GLY A 715 16.15 -8.59 42.26
N ARG A 716 16.22 -7.88 43.38
CA ARG A 716 17.47 -7.35 43.95
C ARG A 716 18.40 -8.50 44.37
N GLY A 717 19.11 -9.10 43.41
CA GLY A 717 20.46 -9.61 43.66
C GLY A 717 21.36 -8.39 43.83
N SER A 718 21.58 -7.87 45.03
CA SER A 718 22.23 -8.57 46.15
C SER A 718 23.59 -9.13 45.72
N SER A 719 24.42 -8.23 45.21
CA SER A 719 25.87 -8.33 45.26
C SER A 719 26.34 -8.22 46.71
N SER A 720 26.05 -9.24 47.52
CA SER A 720 26.51 -9.31 48.90
C SER A 720 28.03 -9.52 48.94
N HIS A 721 28.77 -8.44 49.12
CA HIS A 721 30.20 -8.52 49.44
C HIS A 721 30.39 -9.35 50.73
N GLN A 722 30.92 -10.56 50.57
CA GLN A 722 31.33 -11.40 51.69
C GLN A 722 32.68 -10.89 52.22
N ALA A 723 32.65 -9.87 53.08
CA ALA A 723 33.86 -9.28 53.67
C ALA A 723 33.61 -8.87 55.14
N GLY A 724 34.36 -9.49 56.06
CA GLY A 724 34.40 -9.15 57.49
C GLY A 724 33.59 -10.08 58.42
N GLY A 725 34.17 -10.65 59.49
CA GLY A 725 35.60 -10.69 59.81
C GLY A 725 35.98 -11.24 61.20
N ARG A 726 37.28 -11.51 61.35
CA ARG A 726 38.15 -11.48 62.56
C ARG A 726 37.72 -12.20 63.87
N GLY A 727 38.60 -13.15 64.27
CA GLY A 727 38.91 -13.49 65.66
C GLY A 727 38.57 -14.93 66.08
N SER A 728 39.32 -15.62 66.94
CA SER A 728 40.72 -15.43 67.40
C SER A 728 41.20 -16.71 68.12
N ALA A 729 42.51 -16.95 68.21
CA ALA A 729 43.22 -17.92 69.07
C ALA A 729 42.78 -19.42 69.09
N ASP A 730 43.62 -20.33 68.58
CA ASP A 730 44.64 -21.10 69.35
C ASP A 730 45.10 -22.38 68.61
N ARG A 731 46.30 -22.88 68.94
CA ARG A 731 46.89 -24.23 68.68
C ARG A 731 46.63 -24.96 67.34
N GLY A 732 47.72 -25.07 66.57
CA GLY A 732 48.46 -26.35 66.51
C GLY A 732 48.29 -27.28 65.28
N PRO A 733 49.36 -27.96 64.83
CA PRO A 733 49.36 -28.98 63.74
C PRO A 733 49.03 -30.41 64.30
N PRO A 734 48.96 -31.54 63.52
CA PRO A 734 49.73 -31.78 62.28
C PRO A 734 49.22 -32.83 61.23
N VAL A 735 50.12 -33.14 60.27
CA VAL A 735 50.28 -34.35 59.41
C VAL A 735 49.07 -34.97 58.69
N GLY A 736 49.06 -34.78 57.35
CA GLY A 736 49.18 -35.87 56.36
C GLY A 736 48.04 -36.87 56.11
N GLY A 737 48.18 -37.68 55.04
CA GLY A 737 47.28 -38.79 54.70
C GLY A 737 46.95 -38.91 53.21
N HIS A 738 47.10 -40.10 52.63
CA HIS A 738 46.72 -40.44 51.24
C HIS A 738 45.62 -41.56 51.27
N PRO A 739 45.17 -42.23 50.16
CA PRO A 739 43.72 -42.30 49.87
C PRO A 739 43.16 -43.75 49.81
N ALA A 740 42.11 -43.96 48.97
CA ALA A 740 41.32 -45.17 48.70
C ALA A 740 40.02 -45.27 49.57
N VAL A 741 38.97 -46.06 49.27
CA VAL A 741 38.89 -47.43 48.70
C VAL A 741 37.54 -47.72 47.98
N MET A 742 37.57 -48.44 46.83
CA MET A 742 36.49 -49.24 46.17
C MET A 742 35.18 -48.53 45.68
N GLU A 743 34.35 -49.05 44.75
CA GLU A 743 34.41 -50.16 43.73
C GLU A 743 33.52 -49.75 42.52
N GLY A 744 33.67 -50.16 41.25
CA GLY A 744 33.78 -51.51 40.65
C GLY A 744 32.40 -51.91 40.04
N ARG A 745 32.20 -52.46 38.83
CA ARG A 745 32.99 -52.90 37.63
C ARG A 745 32.10 -52.63 36.37
N GLY A 746 32.53 -52.57 35.09
CA GLY A 746 33.41 -53.44 34.29
C GLY A 746 32.58 -54.53 33.54
N PRO A 747 32.94 -55.05 32.34
CA PRO A 747 34.18 -54.92 31.53
C PRO A 747 34.00 -53.86 30.38
N ALA A 748 34.44 -53.90 29.11
CA ALA A 748 35.04 -54.90 28.19
C ALA A 748 35.94 -54.27 27.06
N ARG A 749 36.20 -55.01 25.96
CA ARG A 749 37.33 -54.88 24.98
C ARG A 749 37.08 -55.72 23.69
N PRO A 750 37.98 -55.84 22.66
CA PRO A 750 39.27 -55.15 22.33
C PRO A 750 39.53 -54.73 20.83
N GLY A 751 40.63 -54.01 20.58
CA GLY A 751 41.53 -54.19 19.39
C GLY A 751 41.29 -53.34 18.12
N THR A 752 42.27 -53.01 17.26
CA THR A 752 43.76 -53.18 17.26
C THR A 752 44.48 -52.08 16.40
N ARG A 753 45.82 -52.02 16.49
CA ARG A 753 46.81 -51.10 15.83
C ARG A 753 47.73 -51.92 14.86
N PRO A 754 48.84 -51.43 14.23
CA PRO A 754 49.24 -50.10 13.68
C PRO A 754 50.07 -50.12 12.33
N SER A 755 50.58 -48.95 11.90
CA SER A 755 51.95 -48.69 11.32
C SER A 755 52.33 -48.83 9.82
N SER A 756 53.29 -47.95 9.42
CA SER A 756 54.23 -47.97 8.25
C SER A 756 53.68 -47.66 6.83
N ALA A 757 54.44 -47.19 5.83
CA ALA A 757 55.68 -46.37 5.75
C ALA A 757 55.97 -45.95 4.25
N SER A 758 56.91 -45.00 4.02
CA SER A 758 57.59 -44.70 2.73
C SER A 758 56.77 -44.06 1.57
N SER A 759 57.33 -43.41 0.52
CA SER A 759 58.58 -42.59 0.38
C SER A 759 58.73 -41.91 -1.01
N ALA A 760 59.45 -40.77 -1.06
CA ALA A 760 60.31 -40.27 -2.16
C ALA A 760 59.75 -39.54 -3.44
N GLY A 761 60.59 -38.65 -3.98
CA GLY A 761 60.46 -37.93 -5.29
C GLY A 761 59.84 -36.52 -5.21
N ARG A 762 60.54 -35.36 -5.25
CA ARG A 762 61.93 -34.90 -5.51
C ARG A 762 62.32 -34.45 -6.93
N ALA A 763 61.99 -33.19 -7.28
CA ALA A 763 62.80 -32.22 -8.06
C ALA A 763 62.19 -30.80 -7.84
N ALA A 764 62.86 -29.65 -7.60
CA ALA A 764 64.26 -29.16 -7.62
C ALA A 764 64.65 -28.29 -8.84
N ILE A 765 65.47 -27.25 -8.57
CA ILE A 765 66.02 -26.21 -9.49
C ILE A 765 65.00 -25.10 -9.85
N GLY A 766 65.33 -23.79 -9.84
CA GLY A 766 66.62 -23.13 -9.60
C GLY A 766 66.51 -21.67 -9.12
N SER A 767 67.65 -21.00 -8.95
CA SER A 767 67.80 -19.77 -8.15
C SER A 767 67.77 -18.44 -8.92
N GLN A 768 67.57 -17.36 -8.15
CA GLN A 768 68.06 -15.98 -8.32
C GLN A 768 69.44 -15.85 -9.03
N PRO A 769 69.76 -14.71 -9.72
CA PRO A 769 70.21 -13.50 -9.00
C PRO A 769 70.02 -12.09 -9.64
N ILE A 770 70.08 -11.08 -8.75
CA ILE A 770 70.74 -9.75 -8.83
C ILE A 770 70.43 -8.81 -10.02
N GLY A 771 70.10 -7.55 -9.69
CA GLY A 771 70.00 -6.44 -10.65
C GLY A 771 69.80 -5.05 -10.02
N GLN A 772 70.79 -4.54 -9.27
CA GLN A 772 70.89 -3.09 -8.99
C GLN A 772 71.69 -2.38 -10.11
N VAL A 773 71.52 -1.06 -10.25
CA VAL A 773 72.59 -0.01 -10.36
C VAL A 773 72.14 1.23 -11.17
N SER A 774 72.27 2.42 -10.55
CA SER A 774 72.43 3.77 -11.18
C SER A 774 71.29 4.40 -12.02
N THR A 775 71.31 5.72 -12.30
CA THR A 775 71.62 6.97 -11.53
C THR A 775 71.21 8.20 -12.39
N ARG A 776 71.10 9.40 -11.77
CA ARG A 776 70.96 10.75 -12.40
C ARG A 776 69.61 11.03 -13.12
N GLY A 777 69.19 12.29 -13.27
CA GLY A 777 69.73 13.54 -12.71
C GLY A 777 69.38 14.78 -13.57
N HIS A 778 69.45 15.98 -12.96
CA HIS A 778 69.07 17.31 -13.51
C HIS A 778 67.54 17.49 -13.69
N ALA A 779 66.83 18.51 -13.18
CA ALA A 779 67.12 19.80 -12.50
C ALA A 779 67.28 21.07 -13.37
N ALA A 780 66.44 22.06 -13.05
CA ALA A 780 66.53 23.51 -13.26
C ALA A 780 66.52 24.09 -14.70
N SER A 781 65.56 25.00 -14.99
CA SER A 781 65.81 26.46 -15.15
C SER A 781 64.65 27.27 -15.76
N ARG A 782 64.70 28.59 -15.51
CA ARG A 782 64.11 29.76 -16.23
C ARG A 782 63.51 29.49 -17.63
N GLY A 783 62.43 30.12 -18.09
CA GLY A 783 61.67 31.27 -17.55
C GLY A 783 62.05 32.61 -18.21
N GLN A 784 61.15 33.18 -19.03
CA GLN A 784 61.24 34.54 -19.56
C GLN A 784 59.86 35.04 -20.04
N ALA A 785 59.66 36.36 -20.14
CA ALA A 785 58.41 36.99 -20.57
C ALA A 785 58.68 38.11 -21.59
N VAL A 786 57.72 38.29 -22.51
CA VAL A 786 57.39 39.50 -23.31
C VAL A 786 55.92 39.29 -23.76
N ASP A 787 54.97 40.17 -23.50
CA ASP A 787 54.80 41.58 -23.89
C ASP A 787 54.21 41.73 -25.32
N GLY A 788 53.36 42.75 -25.54
CA GLY A 788 52.76 43.07 -26.84
C GLY A 788 51.23 42.93 -26.96
N GLY A 789 50.48 43.88 -26.39
CA GLY A 789 49.23 44.37 -26.98
C GLY A 789 49.41 45.81 -27.49
N PRO A 790 48.35 46.57 -27.85
CA PRO A 790 47.00 46.18 -28.28
C PRO A 790 46.61 46.85 -29.62
N ARG A 791 45.44 46.54 -30.22
CA ARG A 791 44.66 47.51 -31.03
C ARG A 791 43.26 47.03 -31.46
N ALA A 792 42.27 47.87 -31.16
CA ALA A 792 41.06 48.08 -31.98
C ALA A 792 41.39 49.18 -33.05
N PRO A 793 40.53 49.61 -34.02
CA PRO A 793 39.08 49.81 -33.86
C PRO A 793 38.18 49.70 -35.14
N ARG A 794 36.93 50.17 -34.99
CA ARG A 794 35.98 50.72 -36.00
C ARG A 794 35.16 49.79 -36.90
N ALA A 795 33.84 50.02 -36.86
CA ALA A 795 32.89 49.76 -37.95
C ALA A 795 32.88 50.93 -38.97
N PRO A 796 32.13 50.82 -40.08
CA PRO A 796 30.92 51.65 -40.15
C PRO A 796 29.69 51.07 -40.87
N SER A 797 28.52 51.60 -40.49
CA SER A 797 27.33 51.95 -41.27
C SER A 797 26.59 51.00 -42.25
N ARG A 798 25.26 51.13 -42.14
CA ARG A 798 24.16 51.08 -43.14
C ARG A 798 24.55 51.57 -44.57
N ASP A 799 23.78 51.35 -45.65
CA ASP A 799 22.31 51.35 -45.75
C ASP A 799 21.76 50.75 -47.11
N VAL A 800 20.44 50.80 -47.31
CA VAL A 800 19.66 50.68 -48.58
C VAL A 800 19.33 49.29 -49.20
N SER A 801 18.04 48.92 -49.09
CA SER A 801 17.11 48.25 -50.04
C SER A 801 17.53 47.12 -51.01
N ALA A 802 16.73 46.04 -51.06
CA ALA A 802 15.85 45.67 -52.20
C ALA A 802 15.20 44.28 -52.00
N SER A 803 14.05 44.03 -52.64
CA SER A 803 13.34 42.74 -52.63
C SER A 803 13.58 41.93 -53.91
N HIS A 804 13.44 40.59 -53.85
CA HIS A 804 12.78 39.74 -54.86
C HIS A 804 12.53 38.32 -54.32
N HIS A 805 11.65 37.54 -54.98
CA HIS A 805 11.39 36.13 -54.65
C HIS A 805 12.45 35.18 -55.24
N GLY A 806 12.70 34.05 -54.58
CA GLY A 806 13.51 32.95 -55.10
C GLY A 806 13.31 31.68 -54.27
N ASP A 807 12.70 30.65 -54.85
CA ASP A 807 12.47 29.36 -54.20
C ASP A 807 13.74 28.49 -54.26
N SER A 808 14.16 27.89 -53.13
CA SER A 808 15.32 26.98 -53.07
C SER A 808 15.35 26.16 -51.77
N ARG A 809 14.67 25.02 -51.78
CA ARG A 809 14.77 23.99 -50.72
C ARG A 809 16.01 23.11 -50.94
N SER A 810 17.02 23.19 -50.07
CA SER A 810 18.12 22.21 -50.03
C SER A 810 18.69 21.96 -48.61
N SER A 811 18.41 20.76 -48.11
CA SER A 811 19.30 19.92 -47.26
C SER A 811 20.31 20.59 -46.29
N ALA A 812 19.90 20.85 -45.04
CA ALA A 812 20.82 21.16 -43.93
C ALA A 812 20.27 20.72 -42.55
N SER A 813 20.01 19.43 -42.34
CA SER A 813 19.45 18.92 -41.07
C SER A 813 19.77 17.44 -40.79
N SER A 814 21.01 17.12 -40.39
CA SER A 814 21.38 15.75 -39.98
C SER A 814 22.48 15.63 -38.91
N ALA A 815 22.95 16.72 -38.31
CA ALA A 815 24.08 16.69 -37.37
C ALA A 815 23.69 16.47 -35.88
N GLY A 816 22.46 16.81 -35.48
CA GLY A 816 22.06 16.88 -34.06
C GLY A 816 21.85 15.53 -33.34
N GLY A 817 21.87 14.40 -34.05
CA GLY A 817 21.53 13.10 -33.47
C GLY A 817 22.55 12.53 -32.47
N SER A 818 23.85 12.76 -32.71
CA SER A 818 24.93 12.06 -31.99
C SER A 818 25.07 12.47 -30.52
N GLN A 819 24.98 13.78 -30.22
CA GLN A 819 25.14 14.28 -28.85
C GLN A 819 24.04 13.79 -27.91
N GLY A 820 22.80 13.69 -28.41
CA GLY A 820 21.66 13.17 -27.64
C GLY A 820 21.77 11.67 -27.32
N ARG A 821 22.44 10.90 -28.20
CA ARG A 821 22.78 9.49 -27.99
C ARG A 821 23.81 9.34 -26.87
N GLU A 822 24.96 10.00 -27.01
CA GLU A 822 26.06 9.93 -26.05
C GLU A 822 25.62 10.37 -24.64
N SER A 823 24.83 11.44 -24.56
CA SER A 823 24.26 11.97 -23.32
C SER A 823 23.26 11.04 -22.63
N LYS A 824 22.74 10.00 -23.29
CA LYS A 824 21.96 8.92 -22.64
C LYS A 824 22.85 7.82 -22.12
N VAL A 825 23.82 7.39 -22.92
CA VAL A 825 24.76 6.32 -22.57
C VAL A 825 25.60 6.71 -21.36
N ARG A 826 26.11 7.95 -21.30
CA ARG A 826 26.89 8.46 -20.14
C ARG A 826 26.05 8.41 -18.86
N ARG A 827 24.84 8.99 -18.87
CA ARG A 827 23.90 8.93 -17.72
C ARG A 827 23.55 7.52 -17.27
N ARG A 828 23.53 6.52 -18.18
CA ARG A 828 23.33 5.11 -17.79
C ARG A 828 24.57 4.52 -17.13
N ILE A 829 25.77 4.85 -17.60
CA ILE A 829 27.04 4.46 -16.96
C ILE A 829 27.16 5.10 -15.57
N ASP A 830 26.85 6.40 -15.44
CA ASP A 830 26.85 7.14 -14.18
C ASP A 830 25.89 6.48 -13.17
N TRP A 831 24.65 6.18 -13.60
CA TRP A 831 23.67 5.46 -12.76
C TRP A 831 24.15 4.07 -12.36
N LEU A 832 24.74 3.30 -13.29
CA LEU A 832 25.25 1.96 -13.00
C LEU A 832 26.38 2.02 -11.96
N ASN A 833 27.27 3.00 -12.04
CA ASN A 833 28.32 3.22 -11.05
C ASN A 833 27.77 3.53 -9.65
N SER A 834 26.64 4.24 -9.54
CA SER A 834 26.01 4.52 -8.24
C SER A 834 25.11 3.40 -7.70
N ASN A 835 24.58 2.50 -8.54
CA ASN A 835 23.50 1.58 -8.15
C ASN A 835 23.81 0.09 -8.32
N ALA A 836 24.72 -0.31 -9.21
CA ALA A 836 24.93 -1.73 -9.55
C ALA A 836 25.87 -2.48 -8.57
N GLY A 837 26.60 -1.77 -7.70
CA GLY A 837 27.49 -2.39 -6.70
C GLY A 837 28.73 -3.09 -7.29
N PHE A 838 29.30 -2.57 -8.38
CA PHE A 838 30.53 -3.10 -8.96
C PHE A 838 31.73 -3.01 -7.99
N GLN A 839 32.67 -3.96 -8.12
CA GLN A 839 33.94 -3.94 -7.37
C GLN A 839 34.87 -2.79 -7.79
N ALA A 840 34.68 -2.23 -8.99
CA ALA A 840 35.33 -1.03 -9.51
C ALA A 840 34.37 -0.33 -10.48
N PRO A 841 34.35 1.01 -10.57
CA PRO A 841 33.44 1.72 -11.48
C PRO A 841 33.74 1.43 -12.95
N LEU A 842 32.70 1.49 -13.78
CA LEU A 842 32.81 1.59 -15.23
C LEU A 842 33.50 2.92 -15.61
N ASP A 843 34.62 2.81 -16.32
CA ASP A 843 35.32 3.93 -16.94
C ASP A 843 34.52 4.40 -18.17
N GLY A 844 33.73 5.45 -17.97
CA GLY A 844 32.86 6.00 -19.01
C GLY A 844 33.64 6.47 -20.24
N ASP A 845 34.84 7.01 -20.07
CA ASP A 845 35.61 7.62 -21.16
C ASP A 845 36.32 6.56 -22.03
N ARG A 846 36.64 5.38 -21.45
CA ARG A 846 37.08 4.20 -22.23
C ARG A 846 35.92 3.44 -22.87
N VAL A 847 34.72 3.48 -22.28
CA VAL A 847 33.54 2.72 -22.72
C VAL A 847 32.74 3.46 -23.81
N LEU A 848 32.53 4.77 -23.67
CA LEU A 848 31.70 5.57 -24.60
C LEU A 848 32.17 5.48 -26.07
N PRO A 849 33.46 5.65 -26.41
CA PRO A 849 33.93 5.56 -27.80
C PRO A 849 33.78 4.15 -28.41
N GLN A 850 33.61 3.12 -27.58
CA GLN A 850 33.32 1.77 -28.04
C GLN A 850 31.81 1.55 -28.21
N LEU A 851 30.96 2.04 -27.29
CA LEU A 851 29.50 1.93 -27.40
C LEU A 851 28.94 2.72 -28.59
N GLN A 852 29.61 3.80 -29.02
CA GLN A 852 29.27 4.49 -30.27
C GLN A 852 29.34 3.59 -31.53
N ARG A 853 30.12 2.49 -31.50
CA ARG A 853 30.37 1.58 -32.64
C ARG A 853 29.32 0.49 -32.84
N VAL A 854 28.45 0.26 -31.86
CA VAL A 854 27.27 -0.63 -31.95
C VAL A 854 25.99 0.21 -32.08
N SER A 855 24.83 -0.42 -32.29
CA SER A 855 23.53 0.27 -32.24
C SER A 855 23.14 0.72 -30.83
N ASP A 856 22.09 1.56 -30.70
CA ASP A 856 21.55 1.96 -29.39
C ASP A 856 21.02 0.77 -28.59
N GLN A 857 20.32 -0.17 -29.25
CA GLN A 857 19.74 -1.34 -28.61
C GLN A 857 20.83 -2.25 -28.02
N GLU A 858 21.86 -2.56 -28.82
CA GLU A 858 23.01 -3.35 -28.37
C GLU A 858 23.78 -2.66 -27.24
N ALA A 859 23.92 -1.33 -27.30
CA ALA A 859 24.55 -0.57 -26.22
C ALA A 859 23.77 -0.71 -24.91
N THR A 860 22.43 -0.61 -24.94
CA THR A 860 21.59 -0.84 -23.75
C THR A 860 21.61 -2.30 -23.28
N ASP A 861 21.62 -3.27 -24.20
CA ASP A 861 21.62 -4.70 -23.85
C ASP A 861 22.97 -5.14 -23.26
N ILE A 862 24.09 -4.60 -23.73
CA ILE A 862 25.41 -4.82 -23.13
C ILE A 862 25.49 -4.19 -21.73
N LEU A 863 24.92 -2.98 -21.55
CA LEU A 863 24.88 -2.32 -20.24
C LEU A 863 23.94 -3.02 -19.25
N ARG A 864 22.83 -3.63 -19.70
CA ARG A 864 22.00 -4.52 -18.85
C ARG A 864 22.73 -5.82 -18.49
N ARG A 865 23.45 -6.46 -19.41
CA ARG A 865 24.20 -7.70 -19.11
C ARG A 865 25.31 -7.51 -18.07
N VAL A 866 25.92 -6.32 -17.97
CA VAL A 866 26.90 -6.04 -16.91
C VAL A 866 26.23 -5.71 -15.57
N GLU A 867 25.07 -5.07 -15.58
CA GLU A 867 24.19 -4.86 -14.41
C GLU A 867 23.74 -6.19 -13.80
N ASP A 868 23.18 -7.10 -14.61
CA ASP A 868 22.78 -8.46 -14.21
C ASP A 868 23.96 -9.28 -13.63
N SER A 869 25.19 -8.92 -14.00
CA SER A 869 26.42 -9.64 -13.61
C SER A 869 27.24 -8.92 -12.52
N ALA A 870 26.79 -7.77 -12.01
CA ALA A 870 27.64 -6.77 -11.36
C ALA A 870 28.47 -7.29 -10.18
N GLY A 871 27.88 -8.10 -9.30
CA GLY A 871 28.58 -8.71 -8.15
C GLY A 871 29.62 -9.78 -8.51
N SER A 872 29.64 -10.26 -9.76
CA SER A 872 30.58 -11.29 -10.24
C SER A 872 31.70 -10.74 -11.14
N VAL A 873 31.52 -9.54 -11.70
CA VAL A 873 32.43 -8.97 -12.69
C VAL A 873 33.47 -8.07 -12.01
N ARG A 874 34.70 -8.60 -11.88
CA ARG A 874 35.84 -7.91 -11.23
C ARG A 874 36.32 -6.65 -11.96
N ASP A 875 36.14 -6.58 -13.29
CA ASP A 875 36.41 -5.40 -14.11
C ASP A 875 35.25 -5.22 -15.11
N PRO A 876 34.26 -4.35 -14.80
CA PRO A 876 33.11 -4.14 -15.68
C PRO A 876 33.50 -3.38 -16.95
N THR A 877 34.56 -2.58 -16.91
CA THR A 877 35.09 -1.85 -18.08
C THR A 877 35.62 -2.84 -19.12
N ALA A 878 36.44 -3.81 -18.71
CA ALA A 878 36.92 -4.86 -19.60
C ALA A 878 35.79 -5.78 -20.09
N TYR A 879 34.80 -6.08 -19.24
CA TYR A 879 33.63 -6.89 -19.63
C TYR A 879 32.79 -6.21 -20.71
N VAL A 880 32.48 -4.92 -20.55
CA VAL A 880 31.71 -4.13 -21.52
C VAL A 880 32.50 -4.00 -22.84
N ILE A 881 33.78 -3.60 -22.80
CA ILE A 881 34.61 -3.49 -24.01
C ILE A 881 34.73 -4.84 -24.75
N SER A 882 34.88 -5.95 -24.03
CA SER A 882 34.92 -7.30 -24.63
C SER A 882 33.57 -7.72 -25.24
N SER A 883 32.46 -7.24 -24.68
CA SER A 883 31.12 -7.52 -25.20
C SER A 883 30.80 -6.69 -26.45
N ILE A 884 31.25 -5.43 -26.50
CA ILE A 884 31.16 -4.58 -27.70
C ILE A 884 32.00 -5.17 -28.83
N ARG A 885 33.25 -5.60 -28.57
CA ARG A 885 34.07 -6.28 -29.59
C ARG A 885 33.36 -7.50 -30.16
N ARG A 886 32.80 -8.36 -29.31
CA ARG A 886 32.02 -9.54 -29.74
C ARG A 886 30.75 -9.19 -30.55
N ALA A 887 30.14 -8.04 -30.35
CA ALA A 887 29.05 -7.56 -31.21
C ALA A 887 29.58 -7.09 -32.58
N VAL A 888 30.57 -6.20 -32.59
CA VAL A 888 31.18 -5.63 -33.81
C VAL A 888 31.85 -6.68 -34.71
N ASP A 889 32.55 -7.65 -34.11
CA ASP A 889 33.23 -8.74 -34.81
C ASP A 889 32.25 -9.90 -35.15
N GLY A 890 31.10 -9.95 -34.47
CA GLY A 890 30.13 -11.05 -34.51
C GLY A 890 29.39 -11.21 -35.83
N GLU A 891 29.17 -10.13 -36.59
CA GLU A 891 28.49 -10.19 -37.90
C GLU A 891 29.23 -11.04 -38.96
N LYS A 892 30.51 -11.37 -38.76
CA LYS A 892 31.34 -12.07 -39.77
C LYS A 892 31.98 -13.37 -39.27
N GLY A 893 31.94 -13.65 -37.98
CA GLY A 893 32.46 -14.88 -37.36
C GLY A 893 31.45 -16.04 -37.39
N GLY A 894 31.28 -16.69 -38.54
CA GLY A 894 30.19 -17.63 -38.79
C GLY A 894 30.10 -18.88 -37.88
N GLU A 895 28.87 -19.33 -37.65
CA GLU A 895 28.45 -20.49 -36.84
C GLU A 895 28.86 -21.86 -37.46
N LYS A 896 30.16 -22.10 -37.63
CA LYS A 896 30.71 -23.33 -38.26
C LYS A 896 31.93 -23.87 -37.52
N GLY A 897 31.75 -24.43 -36.32
CA GLY A 897 32.88 -24.98 -35.55
C GLY A 897 32.57 -25.75 -34.25
N GLY A 898 31.40 -26.38 -34.10
CA GLY A 898 30.95 -26.90 -32.79
C GLY A 898 30.73 -28.41 -32.62
N GLN A 899 30.62 -29.22 -33.67
CA GLN A 899 30.19 -30.63 -33.56
C GLN A 899 30.93 -31.59 -34.51
N ARG A 900 32.21 -31.91 -34.20
CA ARG A 900 32.88 -33.12 -34.77
C ARG A 900 34.14 -33.62 -34.04
N ARG A 901 33.99 -33.99 -32.76
CA ARG A 901 34.75 -35.10 -32.13
C ARG A 901 33.77 -35.85 -31.22
N GLY A 902 33.72 -37.18 -31.17
CA GLY A 902 34.53 -38.14 -31.92
C GLY A 902 34.75 -39.44 -31.15
N GLN A 903 33.68 -40.12 -30.72
CA GLN A 903 33.81 -41.47 -30.15
C GLN A 903 34.18 -42.46 -31.27
N GLY A 904 35.44 -42.91 -31.25
CA GLY A 904 35.95 -44.04 -32.03
C GLY A 904 36.79 -44.90 -31.10
N GLY A 905 36.43 -46.18 -30.96
CA GLY A 905 37.03 -47.07 -29.97
C GLY A 905 38.24 -47.87 -30.49
N ARG A 906 39.13 -48.21 -29.55
CA ARG A 906 40.00 -49.40 -29.53
C ARG A 906 39.99 -49.90 -28.07
N SER A 907 39.98 -51.19 -27.73
CA SER A 907 40.31 -52.41 -28.47
C SER A 907 41.78 -52.54 -28.89
N THR A 908 42.66 -52.48 -27.87
CA THR A 908 43.57 -53.59 -27.49
C THR A 908 43.86 -53.44 -26.01
#